data_AF-A0A8X7WDT2-F1
#
_entry.id   AF-A0A8X7WDT2-F1
#
_cell.length_a   1.000
_cell.length_b   1.000
_cell.length_c   1.000
_cell.angle_alpha   90.00
_cell.angle_beta   90.00
_cell.angle_gamma   90.00
#
_symmetry.space_group_name_H-M   'P 1'
#
loop_
_entity.id
_entity.type
_entity.pdbx_description
1 polymer ?
#
loop_
_entity_poly.entity_id
_entity_poly.type
_entity_poly.pdbx_seq_one_letter_code
_entity_poly.pdbx_strand_id
1 'polypeptide(L)'
;MVNKPWKIIPRPLLETVLNNHVQRHRVPQPLILHGPRGVGKTTLILNRLLGDWNKGPHIAGYVDFAQSIPEHHPDHQQSYPWTSWTSVDPPLLSNCKTHLENCLESMTHKAIKLGTLSSQQIFTTMNKWHGLNTSLRRVLQGCKVAVPEKASVSFLWERAVCALSVRQNADEIDALVGLDEKGGSLSVEEASYYRETAFALRLAKEVIKMQQGWRANAIAHMNRTNGFSKTLANSCTDWPLLLLELLSQAAEIGFFQPKLVLNNIEILKSAIQTDDSTVSASMYHDNLVWRIIALGANERCLPVLFVTSDSYYSYQAFVDFGFPDIFISRETFGWTPQEAKLHMVPDYFSASEWTIIADVLGANSRHLFELYALKQSNHYQSLMGNKAGTIEDIVDAYLAYLQVAVVNPAMEKALLRLQRYAADVRKGSIPDEKLRFGAAWRHPPRSEDPTLCSEWAKIQLMDFVQALVNTELAVNYLGDYSLEIFEDPSAMALVEVGILYTQRDPSFFRPISQGIKRCLAHPRTNEDELLELNQILVAENYPGSLLQAFDAWLQNIGSFFHTGKHARTCSKLTSQPCVRQLHLRKGLVCRVMKLVSSPLRTLRGASKSIRVSNFCSVSNISSLQIELVPCLKDNYAYILHDEDTGTVGVVDPSEAEPVIDSLQRSGRNLTYILNTHHHYDHTGGNLELKDRYGAKVIGSAVDRDRIPGIDIALKDGDKWMFAGHEVHVMDTPGHTKGHISLYFPGSRAIFTGDTLFSLSCGKLFEGTPKQMLASLQRIISLPDDTSIYCGHEYTLSNSKFALSIEPNNEVLQSYAAHVAQLCQKKLPTIPTTVKMEKACNPFLRSSNTDIRRSLGISETADDAEALGVIREAKDNFKA
;
A
#
# COMPACT_ATOMS: atom_id res chain seq x y z
N MET A 1 -20.96 -30.98 10.27
CA MET A 1 -21.05 -29.72 11.04
C MET A 1 -19.74 -29.52 11.79
N VAL A 2 -19.20 -28.29 11.84
CA VAL A 2 -17.89 -28.04 12.47
C VAL A 2 -18.05 -27.98 14.00
N ASN A 3 -17.37 -28.86 14.74
CA ASN A 3 -17.55 -29.01 16.19
C ASN A 3 -17.04 -27.83 17.05
N LYS A 4 -16.32 -26.87 16.46
CA LYS A 4 -15.77 -25.69 17.13
C LYS A 4 -15.80 -24.50 16.16
N PRO A 5 -16.40 -23.36 16.51
CA PRO A 5 -16.49 -22.22 15.60
C PRO A 5 -15.10 -21.71 15.24
N TRP A 6 -14.93 -21.28 13.99
CA TRP A 6 -13.72 -20.60 13.54
C TRP A 6 -13.66 -19.22 14.19
N LYS A 7 -12.70 -19.03 15.10
CA LYS A 7 -12.44 -17.76 15.77
C LYS A 7 -11.84 -16.81 14.73
N ILE A 8 -12.63 -15.84 14.29
CA ILE A 8 -12.09 -14.62 13.71
C ILE A 8 -11.23 -14.00 14.82
N ILE A 9 -9.91 -13.92 14.61
CA ILE A 9 -9.04 -13.21 15.56
C ILE A 9 -9.53 -11.76 15.60
N PRO A 10 -9.90 -11.23 16.78
CA PRO A 10 -10.25 -9.83 16.90
C PRO A 10 -9.00 -9.01 16.61
N ARG A 11 -8.92 -8.33 15.46
CA ARG A 11 -7.85 -7.37 15.18
C ARG A 11 -8.07 -6.19 16.13
N PRO A 12 -7.26 -6.02 17.20
CA PRO A 12 -7.70 -5.22 18.36
C PRO A 12 -7.95 -3.77 17.99
N LEU A 13 -7.16 -3.20 17.08
CA LEU A 13 -7.34 -1.83 16.62
C LEU A 13 -8.64 -1.62 15.84
N LEU A 14 -8.92 -2.43 14.80
CA LEU A 14 -10.15 -2.30 14.02
C LEU A 14 -11.38 -2.61 14.87
N GLU A 15 -11.37 -3.68 15.68
CA GLU A 15 -12.48 -3.94 16.60
C GLU A 15 -12.63 -2.83 17.63
N THR A 16 -11.56 -2.25 18.18
CA THR A 16 -11.65 -1.14 19.13
C THR A 16 -12.17 0.13 18.49
N VAL A 17 -11.75 0.46 17.26
CA VAL A 17 -12.27 1.61 16.52
C VAL A 17 -13.76 1.42 16.23
N LEU A 18 -14.15 0.28 15.66
CA LEU A 18 -15.55 -0.03 15.34
C LEU A 18 -16.43 -0.10 16.61
N ASN A 19 -15.98 -0.75 17.68
CA ASN A 19 -16.70 -0.77 18.96
C ASN A 19 -16.79 0.61 19.61
N ASN A 20 -15.75 1.46 19.50
CA ASN A 20 -15.86 2.85 19.94
C ASN A 20 -16.90 3.65 19.12
N HIS A 21 -17.06 3.37 17.82
CA HIS A 21 -18.14 3.93 16.99
C HIS A 21 -19.53 3.32 17.27
N VAL A 22 -19.62 2.14 17.92
CA VAL A 22 -20.87 1.62 18.51
C VAL A 22 -21.18 2.30 19.84
N GLN A 23 -20.18 2.44 20.72
CA GLN A 23 -20.39 2.74 22.14
C GLN A 23 -20.30 4.24 22.49
N ARG A 24 -19.68 5.08 21.65
CA ARG A 24 -19.48 6.51 21.94
C ARG A 24 -20.25 7.39 20.96
N HIS A 25 -21.15 8.20 21.50
CA HIS A 25 -21.79 9.30 20.78
C HIS A 25 -20.76 10.37 20.41
N ARG A 26 -20.15 10.24 19.23
CA ARG A 26 -19.26 11.23 18.61
C ARG A 26 -19.83 11.63 17.25
N VAL A 27 -19.57 12.88 16.85
CA VAL A 27 -19.72 13.38 15.47
C VAL A 27 -18.33 13.94 15.10
N PRO A 28 -17.77 13.67 13.91
CA PRO A 28 -18.38 13.13 12.68
C PRO A 28 -18.18 11.58 12.52
N GLN A 29 -18.68 10.81 11.53
CA GLN A 29 -19.84 10.87 10.58
C GLN A 29 -19.94 9.47 9.84
N PRO A 30 -20.52 9.20 8.62
CA PRO A 30 -20.77 7.83 8.19
C PRO A 30 -19.51 7.09 7.73
N LEU A 31 -19.20 6.08 8.53
CA LEU A 31 -18.14 5.11 8.37
C LEU A 31 -18.31 4.26 7.09
N ILE A 32 -17.52 4.56 6.05
CA ILE A 32 -17.45 3.76 4.81
C ILE A 32 -16.32 2.76 4.86
N LEU A 33 -16.68 1.47 4.91
CA LEU A 33 -15.77 0.33 4.88
C LEU A 33 -15.70 -0.22 3.44
N HIS A 34 -14.49 -0.34 2.89
CA HIS A 34 -14.24 -0.72 1.49
C HIS A 34 -13.13 -1.77 1.40
N GLY A 35 -13.40 -2.95 0.86
CA GLY A 35 -12.37 -3.91 0.45
C GLY A 35 -12.94 -5.24 -0.07
N PRO A 36 -12.38 -5.83 -1.13
CA PRO A 36 -12.71 -7.20 -1.54
C PRO A 36 -11.95 -8.21 -0.67
N ARG A 37 -12.55 -9.39 -0.47
CA ARG A 37 -11.98 -10.57 0.22
C ARG A 37 -11.75 -10.33 1.72
N GLY A 38 -12.30 -11.21 2.57
CA GLY A 38 -11.99 -11.22 4.02
C GLY A 38 -13.19 -11.45 4.91
N VAL A 39 -13.54 -12.71 5.18
CA VAL A 39 -14.70 -13.08 6.02
C VAL A 39 -14.69 -12.45 7.42
N GLY A 40 -13.51 -12.10 7.96
CA GLY A 40 -13.39 -11.46 9.28
C GLY A 40 -14.16 -10.13 9.38
N LYS A 41 -14.13 -9.30 8.34
CA LYS A 41 -14.72 -7.94 8.34
C LYS A 41 -16.24 -8.02 8.27
N THR A 42 -16.74 -8.66 7.22
CA THR A 42 -18.18 -8.78 6.92
C THR A 42 -18.91 -9.51 8.05
N THR A 43 -18.33 -10.59 8.60
CA THR A 43 -18.93 -11.29 9.75
C THR A 43 -18.91 -10.45 11.04
N LEU A 44 -17.85 -9.70 11.32
CA LEU A 44 -17.82 -8.77 12.45
C LEU A 44 -18.94 -7.72 12.32
N ILE A 45 -19.05 -7.09 11.16
CA ILE A 45 -20.07 -6.06 10.90
C ILE A 45 -21.47 -6.67 11.01
N LEU A 46 -21.80 -7.66 10.18
CA LEU A 46 -23.15 -8.22 10.08
C LEU A 46 -23.61 -8.88 11.40
N ASN A 47 -22.75 -9.70 12.02
CA ASN A 47 -23.18 -10.57 13.13
C ASN A 47 -22.91 -9.99 14.53
N ARG A 48 -22.05 -8.97 14.67
CA ARG A 48 -21.72 -8.37 15.98
C ARG A 48 -22.07 -6.88 16.10
N LEU A 49 -22.00 -6.08 15.03
CA LEU A 49 -22.09 -4.61 15.13
C LEU A 49 -23.36 -4.01 14.51
N LEU A 50 -23.84 -4.54 13.39
CA LEU A 50 -24.94 -3.97 12.61
C LEU A 50 -26.26 -3.95 13.40
N GLY A 51 -26.48 -4.95 14.27
CA GLY A 51 -27.62 -5.00 15.17
C GLY A 51 -27.61 -3.89 16.24
N ASP A 52 -26.44 -3.41 16.65
CA ASP A 52 -26.30 -2.30 17.60
C ASP A 52 -26.24 -0.93 16.90
N TRP A 53 -25.72 -0.87 15.68
CA TRP A 53 -25.75 0.33 14.83
C TRP A 53 -27.14 0.71 14.28
N ASN A 54 -28.16 -0.10 14.54
CA ASN A 54 -29.57 0.22 14.27
C ASN A 54 -30.39 0.47 15.56
N LYS A 55 -29.71 0.77 16.67
CA LYS A 55 -30.32 1.13 17.97
C LYS A 55 -29.98 2.58 18.34
N GLY A 56 -30.89 3.21 19.10
CA GLY A 56 -30.70 4.58 19.57
C GLY A 56 -30.59 5.58 18.41
N PRO A 57 -29.68 6.56 18.47
CA PRO A 57 -29.55 7.57 17.43
C PRO A 57 -28.83 7.07 16.17
N HIS A 58 -28.39 5.81 16.12
CA HIS A 58 -27.62 5.25 15.02
C HIS A 58 -28.52 4.71 13.91
N ILE A 59 -28.17 5.01 12.66
CA ILE A 59 -28.82 4.46 11.46
C ILE A 59 -27.75 3.92 10.53
N ALA A 60 -27.81 2.63 10.22
CA ALA A 60 -26.88 1.98 9.29
C ALA A 60 -27.51 1.71 7.91
N GLY A 61 -26.83 2.14 6.85
CA GLY A 61 -26.96 1.61 5.51
C GLY A 61 -25.90 0.53 5.27
N TYR A 62 -26.29 -0.56 4.60
CA TYR A 62 -25.39 -1.61 4.14
C TYR A 62 -25.67 -1.85 2.65
N VAL A 63 -24.62 -1.81 1.84
CA VAL A 63 -24.67 -2.08 0.39
C VAL A 63 -23.67 -3.20 0.13
N ASP A 64 -24.11 -4.27 -0.53
CA ASP A 64 -23.22 -5.32 -1.02
C ASP A 64 -23.31 -5.40 -2.55
N PHE A 65 -22.24 -4.98 -3.22
CA PHE A 65 -22.19 -5.01 -4.68
C PHE A 65 -22.14 -6.44 -5.26
N ALA A 66 -21.98 -7.46 -4.42
CA ALA A 66 -22.10 -8.87 -4.81
C ALA A 66 -23.52 -9.44 -4.67
N GLN A 67 -24.48 -8.71 -4.07
CA GLN A 67 -25.77 -9.29 -3.66
C GLN A 67 -26.56 -9.94 -4.82
N SER A 68 -26.47 -9.38 -6.02
CA SER A 68 -27.18 -9.92 -7.20
C SER A 68 -26.49 -11.12 -7.86
N ILE A 69 -25.51 -11.74 -7.22
CA ILE A 69 -24.81 -12.95 -7.66
C ILE A 69 -25.26 -14.12 -6.76
N PRO A 70 -26.32 -14.88 -7.13
CA PRO A 70 -27.01 -15.75 -6.19
C PRO A 70 -26.17 -16.93 -5.69
N GLU A 71 -25.26 -17.40 -6.54
CA GLU A 71 -24.46 -18.63 -6.37
C GLU A 71 -23.50 -18.57 -5.16
N HIS A 72 -23.23 -17.39 -4.61
CA HIS A 72 -22.23 -17.18 -3.56
C HIS A 72 -22.68 -16.24 -2.41
N HIS A 73 -23.94 -15.78 -2.39
CA HIS A 73 -24.42 -14.83 -1.37
C HIS A 73 -24.95 -15.54 -0.08
N PRO A 74 -24.66 -15.03 1.14
CA PRO A 74 -25.13 -15.63 2.40
C PRO A 74 -26.63 -15.90 2.49
N ASP A 75 -27.45 -14.98 1.96
CA ASP A 75 -28.91 -15.06 2.04
C ASP A 75 -29.53 -16.16 1.15
N HIS A 76 -28.73 -16.82 0.29
CA HIS A 76 -29.19 -17.81 -0.68
C HIS A 76 -28.76 -19.25 -0.35
N GLN A 77 -28.45 -19.54 0.92
CA GLN A 77 -28.15 -20.88 1.45
C GLN A 77 -26.92 -21.61 0.85
N GLN A 78 -26.15 -20.96 -0.04
CA GLN A 78 -24.96 -21.54 -0.71
C GLN A 78 -23.64 -20.76 -0.48
N SER A 79 -23.52 -19.95 0.59
CA SER A 79 -22.28 -19.18 0.79
C SER A 79 -21.14 -19.99 1.43
N TYR A 80 -20.17 -20.39 0.60
CA TYR A 80 -18.78 -20.39 1.03
C TYR A 80 -18.21 -18.98 0.80
N PRO A 81 -17.74 -18.26 1.84
CA PRO A 81 -17.51 -16.81 1.78
C PRO A 81 -16.26 -16.36 0.99
N TRP A 82 -15.76 -17.21 0.08
CA TRP A 82 -14.40 -17.12 -0.44
C TRP A 82 -14.22 -17.55 -1.90
N THR A 83 -15.24 -18.10 -2.57
CA THR A 83 -15.16 -18.35 -4.02
C THR A 83 -14.79 -17.05 -4.74
N SER A 84 -13.84 -17.13 -5.68
CA SER A 84 -13.40 -15.93 -6.37
C SER A 84 -14.51 -15.50 -7.31
N TRP A 85 -15.12 -14.34 -7.08
CA TRP A 85 -16.13 -13.74 -7.97
C TRP A 85 -15.69 -13.61 -9.44
N THR A 86 -14.41 -13.86 -9.75
CA THR A 86 -13.87 -13.98 -11.12
C THR A 86 -14.34 -15.25 -11.87
N SER A 87 -14.87 -16.28 -11.18
CA SER A 87 -15.48 -17.46 -11.81
C SER A 87 -16.90 -17.20 -12.34
N VAL A 88 -17.64 -16.25 -11.75
CA VAL A 88 -19.03 -15.92 -12.14
C VAL A 88 -19.07 -14.67 -13.03
N ASP A 89 -20.17 -14.45 -13.74
CA ASP A 89 -20.37 -13.21 -14.50
C ASP A 89 -20.64 -12.01 -13.56
N PRO A 90 -20.02 -10.85 -13.81
CA PRO A 90 -20.18 -9.68 -12.96
C PRO A 90 -21.57 -9.03 -13.13
N PRO A 91 -22.09 -8.32 -12.10
CA PRO A 91 -23.41 -7.74 -12.12
C PRO A 91 -23.49 -6.51 -13.04
N LEU A 92 -24.71 -6.10 -13.39
CA LEU A 92 -24.94 -4.86 -14.14
C LEU A 92 -24.54 -3.63 -13.32
N LEU A 93 -23.80 -2.72 -13.92
CA LEU A 93 -23.40 -1.45 -13.30
C LEU A 93 -24.63 -0.60 -12.91
N SER A 94 -25.70 -0.62 -13.72
CA SER A 94 -26.97 0.05 -13.45
C SER A 94 -27.65 -0.47 -12.18
N ASN A 95 -27.65 -1.79 -11.95
CA ASN A 95 -28.20 -2.40 -10.73
C ASN A 95 -27.38 -1.98 -9.51
N CYS A 96 -26.04 -2.01 -9.62
CA CYS A 96 -25.13 -1.59 -8.55
C CYS A 96 -25.34 -0.12 -8.14
N LYS A 97 -25.45 0.78 -9.13
CA LYS A 97 -25.76 2.19 -8.91
C LYS A 97 -27.11 2.36 -8.21
N THR A 98 -28.15 1.71 -8.74
CA THR A 98 -29.52 1.78 -8.18
C THR A 98 -29.55 1.30 -6.73
N HIS A 99 -28.83 0.23 -6.39
CA HIS A 99 -28.76 -0.26 -5.02
C HIS A 99 -28.10 0.77 -4.07
N LEU A 100 -26.96 1.34 -4.45
CA LEU A 100 -26.28 2.38 -3.66
C LEU A 100 -27.17 3.63 -3.48
N GLU A 101 -27.77 4.11 -4.56
CA GLU A 101 -28.64 5.30 -4.57
C GLU A 101 -29.88 5.07 -3.69
N ASN A 102 -30.56 3.92 -3.80
CA ASN A 102 -31.71 3.58 -2.96
C ASN A 102 -31.36 3.50 -1.47
N CYS A 103 -30.20 2.96 -1.12
CA CYS A 103 -29.73 2.86 0.27
C CYS A 103 -29.50 4.26 0.88
N LEU A 104 -28.78 5.13 0.16
CA LEU A 104 -28.54 6.52 0.54
C LEU A 104 -29.82 7.35 0.60
N GLU A 105 -30.75 7.16 -0.33
CA GLU A 105 -32.07 7.81 -0.32
C GLU A 105 -32.87 7.38 0.92
N SER A 106 -32.93 6.08 1.23
CA SER A 106 -33.61 5.58 2.44
C SER A 106 -33.04 6.19 3.73
N MET A 107 -31.71 6.30 3.85
CA MET A 107 -31.08 6.99 4.98
C MET A 107 -31.43 8.48 5.03
N THR A 108 -31.48 9.15 3.88
CA THR A 108 -31.79 10.59 3.78
C THR A 108 -33.26 10.87 4.13
N HIS A 109 -34.18 10.00 3.70
CA HIS A 109 -35.59 10.10 4.09
C HIS A 109 -35.81 9.89 5.60
N LYS A 110 -35.01 9.02 6.26
CA LYS A 110 -35.01 8.92 7.74
C LYS A 110 -34.54 10.21 8.41
N ALA A 111 -33.55 10.90 7.85
CA ALA A 111 -33.10 12.22 8.34
C ALA A 111 -34.22 13.28 8.23
N ILE A 112 -34.95 13.29 7.10
CA ILE A 112 -36.12 14.17 6.91
C ILE A 112 -37.22 13.84 7.93
N LYS A 113 -37.52 12.56 8.17
CA LYS A 113 -38.51 12.12 9.18
C LYS A 113 -38.14 12.55 10.61
N LEU A 114 -36.85 12.66 10.91
CA LEU A 114 -36.33 13.12 12.19
C LEU A 114 -36.15 14.66 12.26
N GLY A 115 -36.44 15.39 11.17
CA GLY A 115 -36.34 16.85 11.12
C GLY A 115 -34.91 17.41 11.08
N THR A 116 -33.88 16.57 10.87
CA THR A 116 -32.47 17.02 10.82
C THR A 116 -32.06 17.59 9.46
N LEU A 117 -32.89 17.42 8.43
CA LEU A 117 -32.72 18.01 7.12
C LEU A 117 -33.86 18.97 6.76
N SER A 118 -33.49 20.01 6.01
CA SER A 118 -34.36 21.07 5.54
C SER A 118 -34.23 21.28 4.03
N SER A 119 -35.31 21.77 3.41
CA SER A 119 -35.35 22.29 2.03
C SER A 119 -34.18 23.26 1.73
N GLN A 120 -33.82 24.10 2.71
CA GLN A 120 -32.72 25.06 2.59
C GLN A 120 -31.33 24.40 2.56
N GLN A 121 -31.05 23.40 3.42
CA GLN A 121 -29.78 22.64 3.36
C GLN A 121 -29.62 21.92 2.02
N ILE A 122 -30.71 21.34 1.49
CA ILE A 122 -30.71 20.71 0.16
C ILE A 122 -30.37 21.75 -0.91
N PHE A 123 -31.00 22.93 -0.86
CA PHE A 123 -30.71 24.03 -1.78
C PHE A 123 -29.25 24.51 -1.71
N THR A 124 -28.71 24.76 -0.51
CA THR A 124 -27.34 25.27 -0.35
C THR A 124 -26.30 24.27 -0.84
N THR A 125 -26.50 22.98 -0.53
CA THR A 125 -25.61 21.89 -0.97
C THR A 125 -25.66 21.72 -2.49
N MET A 126 -26.86 21.75 -3.09
CA MET A 126 -27.03 21.73 -4.54
C MET A 126 -26.39 22.95 -5.22
N ASN A 127 -26.59 24.15 -4.70
CA ASN A 127 -26.10 25.40 -5.31
C ASN A 127 -24.58 25.58 -5.16
N LYS A 128 -23.94 24.90 -4.20
CA LYS A 128 -22.48 24.83 -4.03
C LYS A 128 -21.79 24.14 -5.21
N TRP A 129 -22.36 23.02 -5.68
CA TRP A 129 -21.73 22.16 -6.70
C TRP A 129 -22.35 22.27 -8.10
N HIS A 130 -23.62 22.72 -8.22
CA HIS A 130 -24.38 22.68 -9.46
C HIS A 130 -24.91 24.05 -9.89
N GLY A 131 -24.78 24.37 -11.19
CA GLY A 131 -25.43 25.54 -11.80
C GLY A 131 -26.93 25.33 -11.96
N LEU A 132 -27.74 25.71 -10.96
CA LEU A 132 -29.17 25.36 -10.90
C LEU A 132 -30.08 26.16 -11.86
N ASN A 133 -29.71 27.39 -12.23
CA ASN A 133 -30.59 28.36 -12.90
C ASN A 133 -31.29 27.80 -14.16
N THR A 134 -30.53 27.20 -15.08
CA THR A 134 -31.06 26.60 -16.31
C THR A 134 -31.96 25.40 -16.05
N SER A 135 -31.58 24.53 -15.09
CA SER A 135 -32.37 23.34 -14.73
C SER A 135 -33.70 23.74 -14.09
N LEU A 136 -33.68 24.65 -13.11
CA LEU A 136 -34.89 25.11 -12.43
C LEU A 136 -35.86 25.83 -13.37
N ARG A 137 -35.36 26.66 -14.30
CA ARG A 137 -36.22 27.26 -15.33
C ARG A 137 -36.89 26.23 -16.23
N ARG A 138 -36.20 25.15 -16.61
CA ARG A 138 -36.81 24.05 -17.39
C ARG A 138 -37.84 23.27 -16.59
N VAL A 139 -37.60 22.99 -15.30
CA VAL A 139 -38.60 22.37 -14.41
C VAL A 139 -39.85 23.26 -14.31
N LEU A 140 -39.69 24.57 -14.08
CA LEU A 140 -40.80 25.53 -13.99
C LEU A 140 -41.57 25.69 -15.30
N GLN A 141 -40.88 25.71 -16.45
CA GLN A 141 -41.51 25.65 -17.78
C GLN A 141 -42.33 24.37 -17.97
N GLY A 142 -41.77 23.22 -17.60
CA GLY A 142 -42.49 21.94 -17.59
C GLY A 142 -43.71 21.96 -16.66
N CYS A 143 -43.65 22.75 -15.58
CA CYS A 143 -44.74 22.99 -14.64
C CYS A 143 -45.78 24.03 -15.12
N LYS A 144 -45.55 24.71 -16.26
CA LYS A 144 -46.35 25.85 -16.76
C LYS A 144 -46.39 27.06 -15.81
N VAL A 145 -45.36 27.24 -14.98
CA VAL A 145 -45.23 28.38 -14.07
C VAL A 145 -44.50 29.54 -14.77
N ALA A 146 -45.07 30.75 -14.71
CA ALA A 146 -44.44 31.94 -15.24
C ALA A 146 -43.26 32.39 -14.36
N VAL A 147 -42.13 32.75 -14.97
CA VAL A 147 -40.87 33.05 -14.27
C VAL A 147 -40.29 34.38 -14.76
N PRO A 148 -40.00 35.36 -13.88
CA PRO A 148 -39.31 36.60 -14.28
C PRO A 148 -37.93 36.35 -14.88
N GLU A 149 -37.52 37.17 -15.85
CA GLU A 149 -36.18 37.05 -16.46
C GLU A 149 -35.07 37.23 -15.40
N LYS A 150 -35.18 38.23 -14.54
CA LYS A 150 -34.20 38.55 -13.47
C LYS A 150 -34.43 37.82 -12.13
N ALA A 151 -35.10 36.66 -12.14
CA ALA A 151 -35.30 35.84 -10.94
C ALA A 151 -33.97 35.33 -10.34
N SER A 152 -33.85 35.38 -9.01
CA SER A 152 -32.72 34.80 -8.26
C SER A 152 -32.83 33.27 -8.18
N VAL A 153 -31.71 32.58 -7.94
CA VAL A 153 -31.71 31.11 -7.90
C VAL A 153 -32.51 30.55 -6.71
N SER A 154 -32.51 31.23 -5.55
CA SER A 154 -33.36 30.88 -4.40
C SER A 154 -34.85 30.97 -4.75
N PHE A 155 -35.27 32.07 -5.39
CA PHE A 155 -36.66 32.24 -5.84
C PHE A 155 -37.06 31.14 -6.85
N LEU A 156 -36.17 30.78 -7.78
CA LEU A 156 -36.41 29.67 -8.71
C LEU A 156 -36.57 28.33 -7.98
N TRP A 157 -35.80 28.10 -6.90
CA TRP A 157 -35.90 26.90 -6.09
C TRP A 157 -37.24 26.82 -5.34
N GLU A 158 -37.57 27.84 -4.55
CA GLU A 158 -38.83 27.93 -3.78
C GLU A 158 -40.07 27.80 -4.69
N ARG A 159 -40.03 28.36 -5.90
CA ARG A 159 -41.10 28.17 -6.89
C ARG A 159 -41.13 26.77 -7.49
N ALA A 160 -39.98 26.13 -7.70
CA ALA A 160 -39.93 24.77 -8.25
C ALA A 160 -40.40 23.72 -7.23
N VAL A 161 -39.99 23.83 -5.96
CA VAL A 161 -40.47 22.96 -4.86
C VAL A 161 -41.98 23.09 -4.71
N CYS A 162 -42.50 24.32 -4.64
CA CYS A 162 -43.94 24.58 -4.57
C CYS A 162 -44.71 24.09 -5.82
N ALA A 163 -44.13 24.18 -7.02
CA ALA A 163 -44.77 23.70 -8.24
C ALA A 163 -44.84 22.17 -8.32
N LEU A 164 -43.84 21.47 -7.78
CA LEU A 164 -43.84 20.01 -7.67
C LEU A 164 -44.83 19.51 -6.62
N SER A 165 -44.92 20.18 -5.47
CA SER A 165 -45.85 19.79 -4.39
C SER A 165 -47.33 19.87 -4.80
N VAL A 166 -47.68 20.77 -5.72
CA VAL A 166 -49.05 20.92 -6.26
C VAL A 166 -49.37 19.88 -7.35
N ARG A 167 -48.35 19.20 -7.92
CA ARG A 167 -48.50 18.31 -9.08
C ARG A 167 -48.56 16.82 -8.78
N GLN A 168 -48.19 16.40 -7.57
CA GLN A 168 -47.95 15.00 -7.24
C GLN A 168 -48.86 14.56 -6.10
N ASN A 169 -49.10 13.25 -5.99
CA ASN A 169 -50.01 12.72 -4.99
C ASN A 169 -49.39 12.83 -3.59
N ALA A 170 -50.11 13.46 -2.65
CA ALA A 170 -49.61 13.65 -1.29
C ALA A 170 -49.37 12.30 -0.59
N ASP A 171 -50.26 11.34 -0.82
CA ASP A 171 -50.21 9.98 -0.24
C ASP A 171 -48.89 9.24 -0.52
N GLU A 172 -48.27 9.43 -1.70
CA GLU A 172 -46.98 8.79 -2.03
C GLU A 172 -45.85 9.33 -1.15
N ILE A 173 -45.89 10.62 -0.79
CA ILE A 173 -44.88 11.27 0.03
C ILE A 173 -45.17 11.04 1.52
N ASP A 174 -46.44 11.08 1.92
CA ASP A 174 -46.86 10.82 3.30
C ASP A 174 -46.52 9.38 3.73
N ALA A 175 -46.68 8.40 2.83
CA ALA A 175 -46.21 7.03 3.05
C ALA A 175 -44.67 6.91 3.12
N LEU A 176 -43.95 7.67 2.30
CA LEU A 176 -42.48 7.60 2.18
C LEU A 176 -41.75 8.32 3.34
N VAL A 177 -42.34 9.40 3.88
CA VAL A 177 -41.97 10.02 5.17
C VAL A 177 -42.54 9.20 6.34
N GLY A 178 -43.48 8.29 6.09
CA GLY A 178 -44.08 7.40 7.08
C GLY A 178 -44.93 8.13 8.11
N LEU A 179 -45.76 9.07 7.64
CA LEU A 179 -46.76 9.81 8.42
C LEU A 179 -47.99 8.94 8.76
N ASP A 180 -48.17 7.80 8.08
CA ASP A 180 -49.27 6.85 8.30
C ASP A 180 -49.05 5.90 9.49
N GLU A 181 -47.81 5.73 9.96
CA GLU A 181 -47.45 4.81 11.05
C GLU A 181 -47.50 5.52 12.42
N LYS A 182 -48.55 5.20 13.18
CA LYS A 182 -49.02 5.87 14.42
C LYS A 182 -47.97 6.08 15.52
N GLY A 183 -48.07 7.22 16.21
CA GLY A 183 -47.56 7.35 17.58
C GLY A 183 -47.76 8.71 18.25
N GLY A 184 -47.53 9.81 17.51
CA GLY A 184 -47.64 11.18 18.03
C GLY A 184 -48.37 12.09 17.06
N SER A 185 -49.12 13.05 17.59
CA SER A 185 -49.81 14.09 16.81
C SER A 185 -48.81 15.13 16.31
N LEU A 186 -48.15 14.85 15.18
CA LEU A 186 -47.42 15.88 14.43
C LEU A 186 -48.36 17.03 14.09
N SER A 187 -47.90 18.26 14.28
CA SER A 187 -48.63 19.45 13.87
C SER A 187 -48.76 19.51 12.34
N VAL A 188 -49.77 20.22 11.86
CA VAL A 188 -49.97 20.49 10.43
C VAL A 188 -48.75 21.21 9.83
N GLU A 189 -48.08 22.02 10.64
CA GLU A 189 -46.88 22.79 10.28
C GLU A 189 -45.65 21.89 10.10
N GLU A 190 -45.37 20.98 11.05
CA GLU A 190 -44.30 19.98 10.93
C GLU A 190 -44.51 19.04 9.74
N ALA A 191 -45.75 18.54 9.55
CA ALA A 191 -46.09 17.71 8.40
C ALA A 191 -45.97 18.46 7.07
N SER A 192 -46.18 19.78 7.05
CA SER A 192 -45.91 20.59 5.87
C SER A 192 -44.41 20.77 5.60
N TYR A 193 -43.61 20.94 6.65
CA TYR A 193 -42.16 21.11 6.57
C TYR A 193 -41.44 19.86 6.06
N TYR A 194 -41.81 18.67 6.55
CA TYR A 194 -41.23 17.41 6.08
C TYR A 194 -41.61 17.13 4.63
N ARG A 195 -42.85 17.44 4.22
CA ARG A 195 -43.28 17.36 2.81
C ARG A 195 -42.49 18.30 1.91
N GLU A 196 -42.31 19.57 2.29
CA GLU A 196 -41.51 20.52 1.52
C GLU A 196 -40.08 19.97 1.31
N THR A 197 -39.46 19.46 2.37
CA THR A 197 -38.10 18.91 2.31
C THR A 197 -38.02 17.64 1.45
N ALA A 198 -39.03 16.77 1.49
CA ALA A 198 -39.11 15.61 0.60
C ALA A 198 -39.25 16.01 -0.89
N PHE A 199 -40.07 17.03 -1.20
CA PHE A 199 -40.17 17.59 -2.55
C PHE A 199 -38.87 18.29 -2.99
N ALA A 200 -38.16 18.95 -2.07
CA ALA A 200 -36.84 19.54 -2.32
C ALA A 200 -35.78 18.48 -2.69
N LEU A 201 -35.78 17.33 -2.00
CA LEU A 201 -34.91 16.20 -2.35
C LEU A 201 -35.25 15.59 -3.72
N ARG A 202 -36.54 15.44 -4.03
CA ARG A 202 -37.01 14.98 -5.35
C ARG A 202 -36.61 15.95 -6.47
N LEU A 203 -36.73 17.26 -6.25
CA LEU A 203 -36.26 18.30 -7.16
C LEU A 203 -34.75 18.20 -7.42
N ALA A 204 -33.94 17.96 -6.38
CA ALA A 204 -32.50 17.76 -6.52
C ALA A 204 -32.17 16.58 -7.43
N LYS A 205 -32.85 15.43 -7.26
CA LYS A 205 -32.71 14.24 -8.11
C LYS A 205 -33.07 14.53 -9.57
N GLU A 206 -34.18 15.25 -9.81
CA GLU A 206 -34.60 15.65 -11.16
C GLU A 206 -33.59 16.61 -11.83
N VAL A 207 -33.03 17.57 -11.09
CA VAL A 207 -32.01 18.51 -11.57
C VAL A 207 -30.73 17.77 -11.97
N ILE A 208 -30.23 16.86 -11.14
CA ILE A 208 -29.01 16.08 -11.45
C ILE A 208 -29.25 15.15 -12.65
N LYS A 209 -30.39 14.44 -12.70
CA LYS A 209 -30.75 13.60 -13.86
C LYS A 209 -30.82 14.40 -15.17
N MET A 210 -31.35 15.62 -15.12
CA MET A 210 -31.38 16.53 -16.27
C MET A 210 -29.96 16.95 -16.70
N GLN A 211 -29.09 17.28 -15.74
CA GLN A 211 -27.70 17.66 -15.98
C GLN A 211 -26.83 16.51 -16.50
N GLN A 212 -27.08 15.27 -16.07
CA GLN A 212 -26.48 14.05 -16.62
C GLN A 212 -26.92 13.83 -18.07
N GLY A 213 -28.22 13.99 -18.36
CA GLY A 213 -28.76 13.88 -19.72
C GLY A 213 -28.09 14.83 -20.72
N TRP A 214 -27.69 16.04 -20.31
CA TRP A 214 -26.94 16.98 -21.17
C TRP A 214 -25.51 16.51 -21.49
N ARG A 215 -24.95 15.59 -20.70
CA ARG A 215 -23.58 15.07 -20.84
C ARG A 215 -23.53 13.70 -21.51
N ALA A 216 -24.65 12.98 -21.63
CA ALA A 216 -24.74 11.63 -22.16
C ALA A 216 -24.02 11.45 -23.51
N ASN A 217 -24.21 12.36 -24.47
CA ASN A 217 -23.53 12.28 -25.78
C ASN A 217 -22.01 12.45 -25.69
N ALA A 218 -21.52 13.26 -24.74
CA ALA A 218 -20.09 13.45 -24.51
C ALA A 218 -19.46 12.24 -23.81
N ILE A 219 -20.19 11.63 -22.86
CA ILE A 219 -19.82 10.37 -22.20
C ILE A 219 -19.75 9.24 -23.23
N ALA A 220 -20.77 9.08 -24.06
CA ALA A 220 -20.81 8.08 -25.13
C ALA A 220 -19.68 8.28 -26.18
N HIS A 221 -19.26 9.52 -26.45
CA HIS A 221 -18.10 9.78 -27.29
C HIS A 221 -16.78 9.43 -26.59
N MET A 222 -16.64 9.78 -25.31
CA MET A 222 -15.47 9.47 -24.49
C MET A 222 -15.25 7.95 -24.35
N ASN A 223 -16.29 7.18 -24.04
CA ASN A 223 -16.23 5.72 -23.94
C ASN A 223 -15.75 5.10 -25.27
N ARG A 224 -16.34 5.53 -26.40
CA ARG A 224 -15.96 5.03 -27.75
C ARG A 224 -14.55 5.42 -28.20
N THR A 225 -13.94 6.43 -27.59
CA THR A 225 -12.58 6.91 -27.93
C THR A 225 -11.53 6.49 -26.91
N ASN A 226 -11.91 5.75 -25.86
CA ASN A 226 -11.06 5.46 -24.68
C ASN A 226 -10.44 6.74 -24.06
N GLY A 227 -11.16 7.86 -24.15
CA GLY A 227 -10.75 9.14 -23.55
C GLY A 227 -10.98 9.20 -22.04
N PHE A 228 -10.44 10.23 -21.40
CA PHE A 228 -10.67 10.51 -19.98
C PHE A 228 -11.09 11.96 -19.75
N SER A 229 -12.09 12.16 -18.89
CA SER A 229 -12.54 13.49 -18.46
C SER A 229 -13.08 13.45 -17.04
N LYS A 230 -12.37 14.09 -16.10
CA LYS A 230 -12.76 14.19 -14.69
C LYS A 230 -14.17 14.78 -14.53
N THR A 231 -14.54 15.78 -15.33
CA THR A 231 -15.86 16.43 -15.27
C THR A 231 -17.00 15.51 -15.72
N LEU A 232 -16.75 14.65 -16.71
CA LEU A 232 -17.75 13.67 -17.16
C LEU A 232 -17.88 12.51 -16.17
N ALA A 233 -16.76 12.01 -15.66
CA ALA A 233 -16.74 10.98 -14.60
C ALA A 233 -17.47 11.44 -13.34
N ASN A 234 -17.17 12.65 -12.84
CA ASN A 234 -17.89 13.26 -11.71
C ASN A 234 -19.41 13.28 -11.97
N SER A 235 -19.85 13.68 -13.18
CA SER A 235 -21.30 13.78 -13.44
C SER A 235 -22.07 12.46 -13.26
N CYS A 236 -21.40 11.32 -13.41
CA CYS A 236 -22.02 10.01 -13.19
C CYS A 236 -22.20 9.66 -11.69
N THR A 237 -21.46 10.30 -10.79
CA THR A 237 -21.44 10.02 -9.33
C THR A 237 -22.03 11.16 -8.49
N ASP A 238 -22.49 12.26 -9.09
CA ASP A 238 -22.99 13.45 -8.36
C ASP A 238 -24.12 13.14 -7.36
N TRP A 239 -25.08 12.28 -7.71
CA TRP A 239 -26.22 11.98 -6.85
C TRP A 239 -25.84 11.28 -5.53
N PRO A 240 -25.12 10.13 -5.51
CA PRO A 240 -24.70 9.52 -4.25
C PRO A 240 -23.75 10.42 -3.43
N LEU A 241 -22.93 11.26 -4.06
CA LEU A 241 -22.09 12.21 -3.34
C LEU A 241 -22.88 13.34 -2.67
N LEU A 242 -23.93 13.86 -3.34
CA LEU A 242 -24.83 14.84 -2.73
C LEU A 242 -25.53 14.26 -1.49
N LEU A 243 -26.05 13.02 -1.59
CA LEU A 243 -26.71 12.36 -0.46
C LEU A 243 -25.76 12.14 0.72
N LEU A 244 -24.49 11.79 0.46
CA LEU A 244 -23.47 11.70 1.50
C LEU A 244 -23.21 13.05 2.18
N GLU A 245 -23.17 14.16 1.44
CA GLU A 245 -23.00 15.51 2.00
C GLU A 245 -24.26 16.03 2.72
N LEU A 246 -25.45 15.57 2.36
CA LEU A 246 -26.67 15.85 3.11
C LEU A 246 -26.73 15.06 4.42
N LEU A 247 -26.45 13.75 4.38
CA LEU A 247 -26.28 12.93 5.57
C LEU A 247 -25.17 13.49 6.49
N SER A 248 -24.11 14.05 5.90
CA SER A 248 -23.04 14.80 6.58
C SER A 248 -23.54 16.00 7.39
N GLN A 249 -24.46 16.78 6.83
CA GLN A 249 -25.02 17.96 7.50
C GLN A 249 -26.11 17.61 8.50
N ALA A 250 -26.71 16.43 8.37
CA ALA A 250 -27.85 15.99 9.16
C ALA A 250 -27.49 15.37 10.52
N ALA A 251 -26.24 14.95 10.77
CA ALA A 251 -25.93 14.20 11.99
C ALA A 251 -25.62 15.08 13.19
N GLU A 252 -26.12 14.61 14.33
CA GLU A 252 -26.16 15.32 15.58
C GLU A 252 -25.85 14.35 16.73
N ILE A 253 -25.08 14.82 17.71
CA ILE A 253 -24.63 13.99 18.84
C ILE A 253 -25.86 13.55 19.66
N GLY A 254 -26.12 12.24 19.71
CA GLY A 254 -27.23 11.69 20.48
C GLY A 254 -28.60 11.71 19.78
N PHE A 255 -28.71 12.20 18.54
CA PHE A 255 -30.00 12.29 17.83
C PHE A 255 -30.04 11.55 16.48
N PHE A 256 -29.23 11.96 15.49
CA PHE A 256 -29.12 11.27 14.19
C PHE A 256 -27.65 10.97 13.90
N GLN A 257 -27.30 9.70 13.64
CA GLN A 257 -25.91 9.27 13.42
C GLN A 257 -25.82 8.20 12.31
N PRO A 258 -25.73 8.62 11.04
CA PRO A 258 -25.68 7.74 9.89
C PRO A 258 -24.35 6.98 9.83
N LYS A 259 -24.37 5.75 9.30
CA LYS A 259 -23.22 4.88 9.00
C LYS A 259 -23.49 4.18 7.67
N LEU A 260 -22.51 4.02 6.79
CA LEU A 260 -22.73 3.44 5.44
C LEU A 260 -21.64 2.42 5.08
N VAL A 261 -21.94 1.13 5.14
CA VAL A 261 -21.01 0.06 4.78
C VAL A 261 -21.12 -0.28 3.29
N LEU A 262 -20.01 -0.28 2.55
CA LEU A 262 -19.94 -0.57 1.10
C LEU A 262 -19.13 -1.85 0.84
N ASN A 263 -19.77 -3.01 0.99
CA ASN A 263 -19.12 -4.31 0.83
C ASN A 263 -18.89 -4.68 -0.66
N ASN A 264 -17.80 -5.39 -0.94
CA ASN A 264 -17.42 -5.91 -2.27
C ASN A 264 -17.35 -4.88 -3.42
N ILE A 265 -17.14 -3.60 -3.10
CA ILE A 265 -17.13 -2.46 -4.04
C ILE A 265 -16.19 -2.59 -5.27
N GLU A 266 -15.09 -3.34 -5.21
CA GLU A 266 -14.26 -3.63 -6.41
C GLU A 266 -15.02 -4.40 -7.51
N ILE A 267 -16.17 -5.02 -7.22
CA ILE A 267 -17.06 -5.59 -8.24
C ILE A 267 -17.56 -4.51 -9.21
N LEU A 268 -17.69 -3.24 -8.79
CA LEU A 268 -18.00 -2.13 -9.69
C LEU A 268 -16.99 -1.97 -10.83
N LYS A 269 -15.74 -2.37 -10.62
CA LYS A 269 -14.65 -2.21 -11.60
C LYS A 269 -14.79 -3.16 -12.78
N SER A 270 -15.38 -4.32 -12.56
CA SER A 270 -15.67 -5.36 -13.56
C SER A 270 -17.15 -5.43 -13.97
N ALA A 271 -18.02 -4.60 -13.38
CA ALA A 271 -19.45 -4.59 -13.63
C ALA A 271 -19.79 -4.43 -15.13
N ILE A 272 -20.83 -5.14 -15.59
CA ILE A 272 -21.26 -5.11 -16.98
C ILE A 272 -21.96 -3.78 -17.26
N GLN A 273 -21.46 -3.06 -18.26
CA GLN A 273 -22.08 -1.85 -18.79
C GLN A 273 -22.95 -2.21 -20.00
N THR A 274 -24.23 -1.83 -19.95
CA THR A 274 -25.23 -2.08 -21.00
C THR A 274 -25.61 -0.85 -21.81
N ASP A 275 -25.25 0.35 -21.35
CA ASP A 275 -25.55 1.62 -22.00
C ASP A 275 -24.36 2.59 -21.94
N ASP A 276 -24.24 3.44 -22.95
CA ASP A 276 -23.19 4.46 -23.08
C ASP A 276 -23.51 5.78 -22.33
N SER A 277 -24.56 5.84 -21.51
CA SER A 277 -24.94 7.07 -20.79
C SER A 277 -24.11 7.33 -19.53
N THR A 278 -23.39 6.30 -19.06
CA THR A 278 -22.47 6.34 -17.92
C THR A 278 -21.01 6.12 -18.37
N VAL A 279 -20.05 6.60 -17.58
CA VAL A 279 -18.63 6.25 -17.80
C VAL A 279 -18.39 4.76 -17.55
N SER A 280 -17.25 4.24 -18.02
CA SER A 280 -16.87 2.84 -17.84
C SER A 280 -16.93 2.39 -16.37
N ALA A 281 -17.24 1.12 -16.16
CA ALA A 281 -17.31 0.47 -14.84
C ALA A 281 -16.10 0.78 -13.93
N SER A 282 -14.88 0.64 -14.46
CA SER A 282 -13.64 1.02 -13.78
C SER A 282 -13.54 2.52 -13.48
N MET A 283 -13.90 3.40 -14.43
CA MET A 283 -13.86 4.85 -14.21
C MET A 283 -14.92 5.30 -13.21
N TYR A 284 -16.09 4.65 -13.16
CA TYR A 284 -17.14 4.90 -12.18
C TYR A 284 -16.66 4.51 -10.77
N HIS A 285 -16.10 3.31 -10.62
CA HIS A 285 -15.51 2.82 -9.37
C HIS A 285 -14.45 3.81 -8.83
N ASP A 286 -13.41 4.07 -9.63
CA ASP A 286 -12.28 4.90 -9.23
C ASP A 286 -12.73 6.34 -8.89
N ASN A 287 -13.69 6.89 -9.66
CA ASN A 287 -14.24 8.21 -9.40
C ASN A 287 -15.11 8.26 -8.13
N LEU A 288 -15.94 7.26 -7.88
CA LEU A 288 -16.79 7.17 -6.70
C LEU A 288 -15.93 7.14 -5.43
N VAL A 289 -14.95 6.24 -5.38
CA VAL A 289 -14.02 6.09 -4.24
C VAL A 289 -13.25 7.38 -4.01
N TRP A 290 -12.68 7.98 -5.07
CA TRP A 290 -11.89 9.20 -4.94
C TRP A 290 -12.71 10.43 -4.52
N ARG A 291 -13.95 10.54 -4.98
CA ARG A 291 -14.84 11.63 -4.54
C ARG A 291 -15.30 11.46 -3.10
N ILE A 292 -15.51 10.23 -2.62
CA ILE A 292 -15.81 9.95 -1.21
C ILE A 292 -14.63 10.40 -0.32
N ILE A 293 -13.40 10.06 -0.71
CA ILE A 293 -12.17 10.53 -0.04
C ILE A 293 -12.13 12.07 -0.01
N ALA A 294 -12.31 12.70 -1.18
CA ALA A 294 -12.26 14.15 -1.29
C ALA A 294 -13.35 14.87 -0.49
N LEU A 295 -14.54 14.28 -0.36
CA LEU A 295 -15.63 14.82 0.47
C LEU A 295 -15.29 14.74 1.96
N GLY A 296 -14.67 13.63 2.41
CA GLY A 296 -14.15 13.51 3.77
C GLY A 296 -13.05 14.53 4.07
N ALA A 297 -12.02 14.59 3.22
CA ALA A 297 -10.84 15.43 3.44
C ALA A 297 -11.09 16.95 3.32
N ASN A 298 -11.73 17.40 2.25
CA ASN A 298 -11.81 18.83 1.94
C ASN A 298 -12.97 19.52 2.66
N GLU A 299 -14.12 18.85 2.70
CA GLU A 299 -15.36 19.41 3.26
C GLU A 299 -15.56 19.03 4.73
N ARG A 300 -14.61 18.29 5.33
CA ARG A 300 -14.67 17.71 6.69
C ARG A 300 -15.97 16.98 6.98
N CYS A 301 -16.59 16.44 5.93
CA CYS A 301 -17.90 15.86 6.06
C CYS A 301 -17.86 14.58 6.89
N LEU A 302 -16.89 13.70 6.62
CA LEU A 302 -16.91 12.32 7.10
C LEU A 302 -15.48 11.80 7.37
N PRO A 303 -15.23 11.12 8.51
CA PRO A 303 -14.10 10.20 8.63
C PRO A 303 -14.37 8.94 7.80
N VAL A 304 -13.51 8.70 6.81
CA VAL A 304 -13.64 7.54 5.92
C VAL A 304 -12.70 6.45 6.38
N LEU A 305 -13.21 5.23 6.60
CA LEU A 305 -12.44 4.10 7.15
C LEU A 305 -12.14 3.07 6.06
N PHE A 306 -11.15 3.37 5.23
CA PHE A 306 -10.73 2.45 4.17
C PHE A 306 -10.05 1.21 4.75
N VAL A 307 -10.47 0.04 4.24
CA VAL A 307 -9.93 -1.27 4.62
C VAL A 307 -9.61 -2.06 3.35
N THR A 308 -8.96 -1.40 2.39
CA THR A 308 -8.81 -1.94 1.03
C THR A 308 -7.78 -3.05 0.98
N SER A 309 -7.98 -3.94 0.02
CA SER A 309 -7.08 -5.04 -0.31
C SER A 309 -5.70 -4.58 -0.80
N ASP A 310 -5.71 -3.48 -1.54
CA ASP A 310 -4.63 -3.02 -2.43
C ASP A 310 -3.87 -1.82 -1.91
N SER A 311 -4.29 -1.31 -0.74
CA SER A 311 -3.84 -0.09 -0.07
C SER A 311 -3.80 1.18 -0.94
N TYR A 312 -4.18 1.14 -2.23
CA TYR A 312 -3.90 2.21 -3.18
C TYR A 312 -4.65 3.49 -2.87
N TYR A 313 -5.99 3.43 -2.79
CA TYR A 313 -6.81 4.59 -2.48
C TYR A 313 -6.49 5.15 -1.09
N SER A 314 -6.11 4.27 -0.17
CA SER A 314 -5.64 4.64 1.17
C SER A 314 -4.32 5.41 1.12
N TYR A 315 -3.29 4.87 0.45
CA TYR A 315 -1.99 5.50 0.28
C TYR A 315 -2.10 6.83 -0.47
N GLN A 316 -2.83 6.86 -1.58
CA GLN A 316 -3.03 8.07 -2.38
C GLN A 316 -3.81 9.14 -1.58
N ALA A 317 -4.82 8.75 -0.80
CA ALA A 317 -5.51 9.67 0.10
C ALA A 317 -4.58 10.27 1.17
N PHE A 318 -3.69 9.46 1.75
CA PHE A 318 -2.67 9.93 2.68
C PHE A 318 -1.69 10.93 2.01
N VAL A 319 -1.21 10.62 0.81
CA VAL A 319 -0.30 11.51 0.04
C VAL A 319 -0.97 12.84 -0.32
N ASP A 320 -2.22 12.80 -0.77
CA ASP A 320 -2.91 13.98 -1.30
C ASP A 320 -3.60 14.84 -0.21
N PHE A 321 -3.95 14.27 0.95
CA PHE A 321 -4.75 14.94 1.98
C PHE A 321 -4.21 14.85 3.42
N GLY A 322 -3.25 13.95 3.71
CA GLY A 322 -2.74 13.74 5.07
C GLY A 322 -3.73 13.09 6.04
N PHE A 323 -3.50 13.26 7.35
CA PHE A 323 -4.23 12.60 8.45
C PHE A 323 -5.27 13.42 9.26
N PRO A 324 -5.95 14.50 8.78
CA PRO A 324 -6.96 15.17 9.62
C PRO A 324 -8.09 14.24 10.10
N ASP A 325 -8.69 13.48 9.18
CA ASP A 325 -9.94 12.73 9.43
C ASP A 325 -10.01 11.34 8.78
N ILE A 326 -9.01 10.89 8.00
CA ILE A 326 -9.07 9.60 7.29
C ILE A 326 -8.38 8.49 8.10
N PHE A 327 -9.12 7.46 8.50
CA PHE A 327 -8.54 6.27 9.13
C PHE A 327 -8.22 5.20 8.09
N ILE A 328 -6.93 5.04 7.80
CA ILE A 328 -6.43 4.03 6.87
C ILE A 328 -6.03 2.78 7.64
N SER A 329 -6.82 1.72 7.50
CA SER A 329 -6.46 0.40 8.01
C SER A 329 -5.71 -0.37 6.93
N ARG A 330 -4.37 -0.25 6.90
CA ARG A 330 -3.48 -1.10 6.08
C ARG A 330 -3.56 -2.55 6.54
N GLU A 331 -4.60 -3.28 6.13
CA GLU A 331 -4.69 -4.70 6.40
C GLU A 331 -3.90 -5.50 5.37
N THR A 332 -2.70 -5.94 5.75
CA THR A 332 -2.09 -7.12 5.16
C THR A 332 -3.07 -8.30 5.25
N PHE A 333 -3.29 -8.96 4.11
CA PHE A 333 -4.19 -10.11 4.04
C PHE A 333 -3.69 -11.29 4.87
N GLY A 334 -4.60 -11.85 5.67
CA GLY A 334 -4.34 -13.05 6.45
C GLY A 334 -3.90 -12.74 7.87
N TRP A 335 -3.17 -13.69 8.45
CA TRP A 335 -2.48 -13.55 9.72
C TRP A 335 -0.99 -13.50 9.40
N THR A 336 -0.18 -12.74 10.13
CA THR A 336 1.27 -12.94 10.08
C THR A 336 1.57 -14.40 10.45
N PRO A 337 2.66 -15.02 9.95
CA PRO A 337 3.02 -16.38 10.35
C PRO A 337 3.10 -16.57 11.88
N GLN A 338 3.43 -15.50 12.61
CA GLN A 338 3.49 -15.42 14.07
C GLN A 338 2.08 -15.38 14.71
N GLU A 339 1.18 -14.51 14.28
CA GLU A 339 -0.23 -14.48 14.75
C GLU A 339 -0.94 -15.79 14.41
N ALA A 340 -0.75 -16.27 13.18
CA ALA A 340 -1.30 -17.53 12.73
C ALA A 340 -0.81 -18.67 13.63
N LYS A 341 0.50 -18.77 13.87
CA LYS A 341 1.06 -19.75 14.80
C LYS A 341 0.48 -19.60 16.21
N LEU A 342 0.37 -18.37 16.74
CA LEU A 342 -0.15 -18.10 18.09
C LEU A 342 -1.62 -18.55 18.26
N HIS A 343 -2.45 -18.37 17.24
CA HIS A 343 -3.90 -18.60 17.31
C HIS A 343 -4.38 -19.89 16.61
N MET A 344 -3.58 -20.51 15.75
CA MET A 344 -3.89 -21.79 15.09
C MET A 344 -3.36 -23.00 15.87
N VAL A 345 -2.09 -22.95 16.27
CA VAL A 345 -1.36 -24.08 16.89
C VAL A 345 -1.95 -24.55 18.23
N PRO A 346 -2.57 -23.68 19.07
CA PRO A 346 -3.24 -24.17 20.28
C PRO A 346 -4.72 -24.56 20.07
N ASP A 347 -5.34 -24.19 18.94
CA ASP A 347 -6.81 -24.15 18.82
C ASP A 347 -7.40 -24.97 17.65
N TYR A 348 -6.65 -25.23 16.57
CA TYR A 348 -7.17 -25.76 15.29
C TYR A 348 -6.26 -26.79 14.59
N PHE A 349 -4.94 -26.56 14.62
CA PHE A 349 -3.91 -27.45 14.06
C PHE A 349 -2.83 -27.67 15.13
N SER A 350 -2.11 -28.79 15.08
CA SER A 350 -0.93 -29.01 15.92
C SER A 350 0.31 -28.31 15.34
N ALA A 351 1.40 -28.28 16.11
CA ALA A 351 2.63 -27.59 15.70
C ALA A 351 3.30 -28.23 14.46
N SER A 352 3.24 -29.55 14.33
CA SER A 352 3.72 -30.27 13.14
C SER A 352 2.86 -30.01 11.91
N GLU A 353 1.54 -30.05 12.08
CA GLU A 353 0.58 -29.72 11.02
C GLU A 353 0.77 -28.28 10.51
N TRP A 354 0.92 -27.32 11.42
CA TRP A 354 1.15 -25.93 11.07
C TRP A 354 2.40 -25.73 10.21
N THR A 355 3.51 -26.41 10.50
CA THR A 355 4.74 -26.31 9.69
C THR A 355 4.49 -26.73 8.23
N ILE A 356 3.85 -27.88 8.02
CA ILE A 356 3.51 -28.40 6.69
C ILE A 356 2.60 -27.42 5.95
N ILE A 357 1.56 -26.93 6.61
CA ILE A 357 0.60 -25.99 6.03
C ILE A 357 1.27 -24.64 5.68
N ALA A 358 2.15 -24.13 6.54
CA ALA A 358 2.88 -22.90 6.30
C ALA A 358 3.86 -23.01 5.13
N ASP A 359 4.59 -24.13 5.01
CA ASP A 359 5.54 -24.39 3.92
C ASP A 359 4.84 -24.63 2.56
N VAL A 360 3.61 -25.16 2.58
CA VAL A 360 2.85 -25.46 1.36
C VAL A 360 1.95 -24.30 0.91
N LEU A 361 1.08 -23.80 1.80
CA LEU A 361 0.02 -22.85 1.50
C LEU A 361 0.28 -21.42 2.03
N GLY A 362 1.24 -21.28 2.96
CA GLY A 362 1.51 -20.03 3.67
C GLY A 362 0.47 -19.69 4.73
N ALA A 363 0.69 -18.58 5.46
CA ALA A 363 -0.20 -18.12 6.54
C ALA A 363 -1.53 -17.47 6.07
N ASN A 364 -2.05 -17.91 4.91
CA ASN A 364 -3.24 -17.32 4.30
C ASN A 364 -4.52 -17.79 5.00
N SER A 365 -5.21 -16.88 5.70
CA SER A 365 -6.40 -17.19 6.51
C SER A 365 -7.54 -17.89 5.76
N ARG A 366 -7.65 -17.71 4.44
CA ARG A 366 -8.63 -18.41 3.61
C ARG A 366 -8.28 -19.90 3.48
N HIS A 367 -7.05 -20.19 3.04
CA HIS A 367 -6.58 -21.57 2.89
C HIS A 367 -6.62 -22.32 4.22
N LEU A 368 -6.25 -21.65 5.30
CA LEU A 368 -6.31 -22.20 6.66
C LEU A 368 -7.74 -22.56 7.09
N PHE A 369 -8.74 -21.74 6.74
CA PHE A 369 -10.15 -22.01 7.02
C PHE A 369 -10.69 -23.18 6.19
N GLU A 370 -10.47 -23.16 4.88
CA GLU A 370 -10.96 -24.20 3.95
C GLU A 370 -10.33 -25.57 4.26
N LEU A 371 -9.02 -25.59 4.57
CA LEU A 371 -8.31 -26.81 5.00
C LEU A 371 -8.81 -27.33 6.35
N TYR A 372 -9.11 -26.45 7.31
CA TYR A 372 -9.69 -26.87 8.59
C TYR A 372 -11.11 -27.42 8.43
N ALA A 373 -11.93 -26.81 7.56
CA ALA A 373 -13.26 -27.32 7.23
C ALA A 373 -13.18 -28.72 6.60
N LEU A 374 -12.21 -28.95 5.70
CA LEU A 374 -11.94 -30.26 5.10
C LEU A 374 -11.50 -31.29 6.15
N LYS A 375 -10.57 -30.94 7.04
CA LYS A 375 -10.10 -31.78 8.17
C LYS A 375 -11.23 -32.19 9.13
N GLN A 376 -12.22 -31.31 9.32
CA GLN A 376 -13.40 -31.56 10.17
C GLN A 376 -14.56 -32.27 9.43
N SER A 377 -14.39 -32.63 8.15
CA SER A 377 -15.43 -33.34 7.40
C SER A 377 -15.46 -34.83 7.76
N ASN A 378 -16.66 -35.33 8.12
CA ASN A 378 -16.85 -36.74 8.46
C ASN A 378 -16.57 -37.67 7.27
N HIS A 379 -16.75 -37.19 6.04
CA HIS A 379 -16.58 -38.00 4.84
C HIS A 379 -15.10 -38.27 4.52
N TYR A 380 -14.22 -37.27 4.63
CA TYR A 380 -12.77 -37.48 4.47
C TYR A 380 -12.22 -38.49 5.49
N GLN A 381 -12.66 -38.40 6.74
CA GLN A 381 -12.30 -39.36 7.80
C GLN A 381 -12.84 -40.78 7.54
N SER A 382 -13.95 -40.91 6.81
CA SER A 382 -14.52 -42.19 6.36
C SER A 382 -13.72 -42.80 5.20
N LEU A 383 -13.28 -41.98 4.25
CA LEU A 383 -12.59 -42.43 3.03
C LEU A 383 -11.16 -42.91 3.27
N MET A 384 -10.44 -42.29 4.22
CA MET A 384 -9.10 -42.74 4.62
C MET A 384 -9.11 -44.07 5.40
N GLY A 385 -10.29 -44.64 5.67
CA GLY A 385 -10.46 -46.07 6.00
C GLY A 385 -9.71 -46.53 7.25
N ASN A 386 -10.08 -46.00 8.43
CA ASN A 386 -9.45 -46.27 9.74
C ASN A 386 -7.94 -45.96 9.86
N LYS A 387 -7.24 -45.60 8.78
CA LYS A 387 -6.00 -44.83 8.88
C LYS A 387 -6.40 -43.38 9.13
N ALA A 388 -5.85 -42.77 10.17
CA ALA A 388 -5.96 -41.32 10.30
C ALA A 388 -5.21 -40.71 9.12
N GLY A 389 -5.95 -40.08 8.19
CA GLY A 389 -5.35 -39.35 7.08
C GLY A 389 -4.36 -38.32 7.61
N THR A 390 -3.16 -38.29 7.04
CA THR A 390 -2.12 -37.35 7.43
C THR A 390 -2.52 -35.94 7.00
N ILE A 391 -1.91 -34.91 7.58
CA ILE A 391 -2.23 -33.54 7.18
C ILE A 391 -1.72 -33.24 5.77
N GLU A 392 -0.66 -33.94 5.36
CA GLU A 392 -0.15 -34.00 4.00
C GLU A 392 -1.25 -34.45 3.02
N ASP A 393 -1.92 -35.57 3.30
CA ASP A 393 -3.03 -36.08 2.47
C ASP A 393 -4.20 -35.05 2.36
N ILE A 394 -4.47 -34.28 3.42
CA ILE A 394 -5.52 -33.24 3.44
C ILE A 394 -5.08 -32.01 2.63
N VAL A 395 -3.80 -31.63 2.72
CA VAL A 395 -3.21 -30.51 1.97
C VAL A 395 -3.14 -30.82 0.48
N ASP A 396 -2.80 -32.04 0.09
CA ASP A 396 -2.76 -32.47 -1.32
C ASP A 396 -4.16 -32.54 -1.93
N ALA A 397 -5.14 -33.11 -1.22
CA ALA A 397 -6.55 -33.06 -1.63
C ALA A 397 -7.07 -31.62 -1.79
N TYR A 398 -6.64 -30.70 -0.91
CA TYR A 398 -6.99 -29.29 -1.01
C TYR A 398 -6.29 -28.55 -2.17
N LEU A 399 -5.03 -28.90 -2.49
CA LEU A 399 -4.35 -28.39 -3.67
C LEU A 399 -5.01 -28.88 -4.98
N ALA A 400 -5.45 -30.14 -5.03
CA ALA A 400 -6.21 -30.67 -6.16
C ALA A 400 -7.55 -29.92 -6.32
N TYR A 401 -8.27 -29.65 -5.22
CA TYR A 401 -9.46 -28.79 -5.24
C TYR A 401 -9.15 -27.38 -5.77
N LEU A 402 -8.09 -26.72 -5.28
CA LEU A 402 -7.68 -25.39 -5.79
C LEU A 402 -7.34 -25.42 -7.29
N GLN A 403 -6.69 -26.48 -7.76
CA GLN A 403 -6.36 -26.66 -9.17
C GLN A 403 -7.65 -26.69 -10.02
N VAL A 404 -8.62 -27.53 -9.65
CA VAL A 404 -9.84 -27.76 -10.44
C VAL A 404 -10.84 -26.61 -10.30
N ALA A 405 -11.09 -26.11 -9.09
CA ALA A 405 -12.15 -25.13 -8.82
C ALA A 405 -11.72 -23.67 -9.02
N VAL A 406 -10.41 -23.36 -8.97
CA VAL A 406 -9.91 -21.98 -9.03
C VAL A 406 -8.95 -21.78 -10.19
N VAL A 407 -7.91 -22.62 -10.32
CA VAL A 407 -6.83 -22.35 -11.28
C VAL A 407 -7.24 -22.69 -12.71
N ASN A 408 -7.77 -23.89 -12.98
CA ASN A 408 -8.16 -24.30 -14.33
C ASN A 408 -9.19 -23.34 -14.98
N PRO A 409 -10.33 -22.98 -14.33
CA PRO A 409 -11.33 -22.10 -14.95
C PRO A 409 -10.79 -20.68 -15.18
N ALA A 410 -9.93 -20.18 -14.28
CA ALA A 410 -9.30 -18.88 -14.45
C ALA A 410 -8.28 -18.89 -15.60
N MET A 411 -7.50 -19.97 -15.75
CA MET A 411 -6.58 -20.15 -16.89
C MET A 411 -7.33 -20.23 -18.23
N GLU A 412 -8.48 -20.90 -18.29
CA GLU A 412 -9.35 -20.90 -19.47
C GLU A 412 -9.87 -19.49 -19.80
N LYS A 413 -10.35 -18.74 -18.80
CA LYS A 413 -10.74 -17.33 -18.99
C LYS A 413 -9.55 -16.47 -19.45
N ALA A 414 -8.33 -16.71 -18.97
CA ALA A 414 -7.13 -15.98 -19.40
C ALA A 414 -6.78 -16.28 -20.86
N LEU A 415 -6.93 -17.54 -21.32
CA LEU A 415 -6.79 -17.90 -22.73
C LEU A 415 -7.81 -17.17 -23.62
N LEU A 416 -9.07 -17.08 -23.19
CA LEU A 416 -10.10 -16.32 -23.92
C LEU A 416 -9.76 -14.82 -24.00
N ARG A 417 -9.19 -14.23 -22.94
CA ARG A 417 -8.70 -12.83 -22.93
C ARG A 417 -7.55 -12.64 -23.93
N LEU A 418 -6.59 -13.55 -23.97
CA LEU A 418 -5.50 -13.53 -24.95
C LEU A 418 -5.99 -13.69 -26.39
N GLN A 419 -6.93 -14.60 -26.66
CA GLN A 419 -7.53 -14.75 -27.99
C GLN A 419 -8.27 -13.46 -28.43
N ARG A 420 -8.92 -12.76 -27.49
CA ARG A 420 -9.54 -11.46 -27.75
C ARG A 420 -8.49 -10.38 -28.05
N TYR A 421 -7.42 -10.30 -27.26
CA TYR A 421 -6.28 -9.42 -27.53
C TYR A 421 -5.69 -9.65 -28.93
N ALA A 422 -5.54 -10.90 -29.37
CA ALA A 422 -5.10 -11.23 -30.72
C ALA A 422 -6.04 -10.68 -31.80
N ALA A 423 -7.36 -10.77 -31.59
CA ALA A 423 -8.35 -10.19 -32.51
C ALA A 423 -8.32 -8.66 -32.51
N ASP A 424 -8.09 -8.01 -31.37
CA ASP A 424 -8.09 -6.55 -31.25
C ASP A 424 -6.79 -5.92 -31.80
N VAL A 425 -5.65 -6.63 -31.71
CA VAL A 425 -4.42 -6.30 -32.47
C VAL A 425 -4.68 -6.39 -33.98
N ARG A 426 -5.32 -7.45 -34.48
CA ARG A 426 -5.64 -7.58 -35.93
C ARG A 426 -6.56 -6.45 -36.43
N LYS A 427 -7.48 -5.96 -35.60
CA LYS A 427 -8.36 -4.82 -35.91
C LYS A 427 -7.67 -3.45 -35.81
N GLY A 428 -6.39 -3.39 -35.44
CA GLY A 428 -5.69 -2.12 -35.19
C GLY A 428 -6.21 -1.34 -33.98
N SER A 429 -6.91 -2.01 -33.05
CA SER A 429 -7.43 -1.40 -31.81
C SER A 429 -6.36 -1.27 -30.72
N ILE A 430 -5.24 -2.00 -30.87
CA ILE A 430 -4.05 -1.91 -30.02
C ILE A 430 -2.96 -1.15 -30.80
N PRO A 431 -2.40 -0.05 -30.27
CA PRO A 431 -1.32 0.68 -30.94
C PRO A 431 -0.04 -0.16 -31.09
N ASP A 432 0.62 -0.07 -32.24
CA ASP A 432 1.89 -0.77 -32.53
C ASP A 432 2.97 -0.54 -31.47
N GLU A 433 2.94 0.59 -30.77
CA GLU A 433 3.91 0.92 -29.71
C GLU A 433 3.84 -0.06 -28.53
N LYS A 434 2.65 -0.58 -28.22
CA LYS A 434 2.44 -1.62 -27.19
C LYS A 434 2.96 -3.00 -27.62
N LEU A 435 3.45 -3.14 -28.85
CA LEU A 435 4.02 -4.36 -29.41
C LEU A 435 5.55 -4.26 -29.61
N ARG A 436 6.21 -3.15 -29.21
CA ARG A 436 7.63 -2.88 -29.54
C ARG A 436 8.65 -3.52 -28.60
N PHE A 437 8.27 -3.86 -27.37
CA PHE A 437 9.17 -4.38 -26.34
C PHE A 437 8.62 -5.67 -25.71
N GLY A 438 9.52 -6.56 -25.27
CA GLY A 438 9.17 -7.80 -24.55
C GLY A 438 9.30 -9.11 -25.36
N ALA A 439 8.74 -10.18 -24.80
CA ALA A 439 8.99 -11.56 -25.21
C ALA A 439 8.58 -11.90 -26.66
N ALA A 440 9.24 -12.92 -27.23
CA ALA A 440 9.14 -13.31 -28.64
C ALA A 440 7.72 -13.64 -29.15
N TRP A 441 6.77 -13.87 -28.23
CA TRP A 441 5.40 -14.27 -28.53
C TRP A 441 4.40 -13.11 -28.47
N ARG A 442 4.77 -11.87 -28.11
CA ARG A 442 3.83 -10.73 -28.00
C ARG A 442 3.14 -10.33 -29.32
N HIS A 443 3.57 -10.86 -30.47
CA HIS A 443 2.93 -10.66 -31.76
C HIS A 443 1.93 -11.78 -32.09
N PRO A 444 0.60 -11.53 -32.01
CA PRO A 444 -0.39 -12.54 -32.34
C PRO A 444 -0.42 -12.87 -33.85
N PRO A 445 -0.93 -14.06 -34.24
CA PRO A 445 -1.12 -14.42 -35.63
C PRO A 445 -1.96 -13.38 -36.39
N ARG A 446 -1.45 -12.96 -37.55
CA ARG A 446 -2.19 -12.11 -38.50
C ARG A 446 -3.32 -12.87 -39.23
N SER A 447 -3.34 -14.20 -39.12
CA SER A 447 -4.42 -15.06 -39.61
C SER A 447 -5.68 -14.92 -38.75
N GLU A 448 -6.85 -15.11 -39.36
CA GLU A 448 -8.12 -15.23 -38.64
C GLU A 448 -8.40 -16.65 -38.11
N ASP A 449 -7.54 -17.63 -38.43
CA ASP A 449 -7.66 -19.01 -37.96
C ASP A 449 -7.75 -19.09 -36.42
N PRO A 450 -8.90 -19.54 -35.86
CA PRO A 450 -9.09 -19.66 -34.41
C PRO A 450 -8.11 -20.65 -33.77
N THR A 451 -7.67 -21.66 -34.51
CA THR A 451 -6.74 -22.71 -34.04
C THR A 451 -5.38 -22.10 -33.73
N LEU A 452 -4.80 -21.39 -34.69
CA LEU A 452 -3.53 -20.68 -34.52
C LEU A 452 -3.60 -19.60 -33.43
N CYS A 453 -4.75 -18.90 -33.31
CA CYS A 453 -4.95 -17.94 -32.22
C CYS A 453 -4.99 -18.61 -30.84
N SER A 454 -5.60 -19.79 -30.75
CA SER A 454 -5.70 -20.59 -29.51
C SER A 454 -4.35 -21.19 -29.12
N GLU A 455 -3.59 -21.75 -30.07
CA GLU A 455 -2.23 -22.26 -29.85
C GLU A 455 -1.27 -21.14 -29.44
N TRP A 456 -1.33 -19.99 -30.11
CA TRP A 456 -0.56 -18.80 -29.72
C TRP A 456 -0.88 -18.36 -28.30
N ALA A 457 -2.17 -18.25 -27.93
CA ALA A 457 -2.59 -17.86 -26.59
C ALA A 457 -2.09 -18.86 -25.53
N LYS A 458 -2.11 -20.16 -25.83
CA LYS A 458 -1.55 -21.20 -24.94
C LYS A 458 -0.04 -21.04 -24.74
N ILE A 459 0.72 -20.87 -25.81
CA ILE A 459 2.19 -20.69 -25.74
C ILE A 459 2.55 -19.41 -24.96
N GLN A 460 1.93 -18.28 -25.32
CA GLN A 460 2.13 -16.98 -24.68
C GLN A 460 1.79 -17.01 -23.17
N LEU A 461 0.73 -17.72 -22.77
CA LEU A 461 0.37 -17.88 -21.35
C LEU A 461 1.32 -18.83 -20.61
N MET A 462 1.68 -19.96 -21.21
CA MET A 462 2.56 -20.97 -20.60
C MET A 462 3.99 -20.45 -20.39
N ASP A 463 4.55 -19.72 -21.37
CA ASP A 463 5.88 -19.11 -21.27
C ASP A 463 5.95 -18.11 -20.10
N PHE A 464 4.92 -17.26 -19.98
CA PHE A 464 4.78 -16.31 -18.87
C PHE A 464 4.63 -17.01 -17.51
N VAL A 465 3.77 -18.03 -17.41
CA VAL A 465 3.59 -18.80 -16.16
C VAL A 465 4.88 -19.53 -15.77
N GLN A 466 5.60 -20.11 -16.73
CA GLN A 466 6.85 -20.81 -16.47
C GLN A 466 7.96 -19.86 -15.99
N ALA A 467 8.03 -18.64 -16.53
CA ALA A 467 8.90 -17.59 -16.03
C ALA A 467 8.52 -17.21 -14.59
N LEU A 468 7.24 -16.96 -14.32
CA LEU A 468 6.72 -16.56 -13.01
C LEU A 468 6.88 -17.62 -11.91
N VAL A 469 6.71 -18.91 -12.23
CA VAL A 469 6.91 -20.00 -11.26
C VAL A 469 8.35 -20.01 -10.76
N ASN A 470 9.31 -19.66 -11.63
CA ASN A 470 10.74 -19.62 -11.33
C ASN A 470 11.21 -18.35 -10.59
N THR A 471 10.38 -17.32 -10.43
CA THR A 471 10.73 -16.14 -9.59
C THR A 471 10.51 -16.44 -8.10
N GLU A 472 10.77 -15.48 -7.21
CA GLU A 472 10.32 -15.53 -5.82
C GLU A 472 8.78 -15.43 -5.72
N LEU A 473 8.18 -15.36 -4.52
CA LEU A 473 6.72 -15.27 -4.42
C LEU A 473 6.17 -13.97 -5.02
N ALA A 474 6.99 -12.90 -5.12
CA ALA A 474 6.62 -11.61 -5.68
C ALA A 474 7.77 -10.96 -6.46
N VAL A 475 7.43 -10.05 -7.36
CA VAL A 475 8.34 -9.13 -8.08
C VAL A 475 8.00 -7.71 -7.65
N ASN A 476 8.97 -6.92 -7.19
CA ASN A 476 8.75 -5.53 -6.79
C ASN A 476 8.86 -4.64 -8.03
N TYR A 477 7.80 -4.52 -8.82
CA TYR A 477 7.88 -3.92 -10.16
C TYR A 477 8.32 -2.44 -10.20
N LEU A 478 8.27 -1.69 -9.08
CA LEU A 478 8.91 -0.36 -8.99
C LEU A 478 10.36 -0.44 -8.49
N GLY A 479 10.64 -1.24 -7.45
CA GLY A 479 12.01 -1.40 -6.93
C GLY A 479 12.96 -2.09 -7.92
N ASP A 480 12.42 -3.03 -8.70
CA ASP A 480 13.10 -3.81 -9.74
C ASP A 480 13.02 -3.14 -11.13
N TYR A 481 12.49 -1.90 -11.21
CA TYR A 481 12.26 -1.13 -12.44
C TYR A 481 11.51 -1.88 -13.57
N SER A 482 10.73 -2.91 -13.22
CA SER A 482 10.15 -3.89 -14.14
C SER A 482 8.71 -3.56 -14.56
N LEU A 483 8.43 -2.30 -14.90
CA LEU A 483 7.08 -1.85 -15.29
C LEU A 483 6.58 -2.48 -16.60
N GLU A 484 7.48 -2.94 -17.48
CA GLU A 484 7.17 -3.65 -18.73
C GLU A 484 6.45 -4.99 -18.53
N ILE A 485 6.36 -5.50 -17.29
CA ILE A 485 5.55 -6.66 -16.95
C ILE A 485 4.06 -6.41 -17.22
N PHE A 486 3.59 -5.17 -17.05
CA PHE A 486 2.19 -4.78 -17.33
C PHE A 486 1.91 -4.52 -18.81
N GLU A 487 2.95 -4.46 -19.63
CA GLU A 487 2.80 -4.51 -21.09
C GLU A 487 2.61 -5.93 -21.60
N ASP A 488 2.80 -6.96 -20.75
CA ASP A 488 2.55 -8.34 -21.15
C ASP A 488 1.06 -8.67 -21.14
N PRO A 489 0.48 -9.13 -22.28
CA PRO A 489 -0.93 -9.50 -22.30
C PRO A 489 -1.22 -10.71 -21.39
N SER A 490 -0.24 -11.56 -21.08
CA SER A 490 -0.42 -12.70 -20.16
C SER A 490 -0.46 -12.25 -18.71
N ALA A 491 0.40 -11.31 -18.33
CA ALA A 491 0.36 -10.70 -17.00
C ALA A 491 -1.01 -10.07 -16.74
N MET A 492 -1.48 -9.26 -17.69
CA MET A 492 -2.77 -8.58 -17.59
C MET A 492 -3.95 -9.56 -17.57
N ALA A 493 -3.96 -10.57 -18.46
CA ALA A 493 -5.00 -11.61 -18.46
C ALA A 493 -5.06 -12.36 -17.12
N LEU A 494 -3.92 -12.73 -16.54
CA LEU A 494 -3.85 -13.44 -15.27
C LEU A 494 -4.22 -12.58 -14.05
N VAL A 495 -4.02 -11.26 -14.12
CA VAL A 495 -4.53 -10.29 -13.13
C VAL A 495 -6.05 -10.14 -13.26
N GLU A 496 -6.59 -10.01 -14.48
CA GLU A 496 -8.03 -9.87 -14.73
C GLU A 496 -8.85 -11.06 -14.24
N VAL A 497 -8.36 -12.29 -14.42
CA VAL A 497 -9.03 -13.52 -13.92
C VAL A 497 -8.81 -13.76 -12.43
N GLY A 498 -7.98 -12.94 -11.77
CA GLY A 498 -7.67 -13.07 -10.35
C GLY A 498 -6.91 -14.35 -10.03
N ILE A 499 -5.85 -14.64 -10.79
CA ILE A 499 -4.78 -15.60 -10.42
C ILE A 499 -3.58 -14.85 -9.86
N LEU A 500 -3.24 -13.74 -10.51
CA LEU A 500 -2.20 -12.81 -10.07
C LEU A 500 -2.82 -11.59 -9.43
N TYR A 501 -1.97 -10.89 -8.67
CA TYR A 501 -2.34 -9.77 -7.86
C TYR A 501 -1.30 -8.67 -8.00
N THR A 502 -1.80 -7.44 -8.22
CA THR A 502 -1.02 -6.23 -8.33
C THR A 502 -1.24 -5.40 -7.08
N GLN A 503 -0.26 -5.41 -6.20
CA GLN A 503 -0.22 -4.55 -5.02
C GLN A 503 0.52 -3.28 -5.41
N ARG A 504 -0.05 -2.11 -5.12
CA ARG A 504 0.60 -0.83 -5.48
C ARG A 504 1.56 -0.33 -4.41
N ASP A 505 1.27 -0.57 -3.14
CA ASP A 505 2.14 -0.24 -2.01
C ASP A 505 2.25 -1.40 -0.99
N PRO A 506 3.45 -1.96 -0.74
CA PRO A 506 4.60 -1.97 -1.65
C PRO A 506 4.25 -2.55 -3.02
N SER A 507 4.98 -2.12 -4.05
CA SER A 507 4.67 -2.35 -5.48
C SER A 507 4.95 -3.77 -5.96
N PHE A 508 4.21 -4.76 -5.46
CA PHE A 508 4.40 -6.17 -5.77
C PHE A 508 3.47 -6.71 -6.85
N PHE A 509 4.03 -7.51 -7.74
CA PHE A 509 3.32 -8.40 -8.66
C PHE A 509 3.51 -9.85 -8.21
N ARG A 510 2.44 -10.57 -7.88
CA ARG A 510 2.53 -11.94 -7.32
C ARG A 510 1.30 -12.82 -7.59
N PRO A 511 1.43 -14.16 -7.54
CA PRO A 511 0.32 -15.05 -7.27
C PRO A 511 -0.41 -14.64 -5.97
N ILE A 512 -1.73 -14.78 -5.95
CA ILE A 512 -2.57 -14.42 -4.79
C ILE A 512 -2.19 -15.20 -3.53
N SER A 513 -1.66 -16.41 -3.68
CA SER A 513 -1.15 -17.22 -2.59
C SER A 513 -0.07 -18.21 -3.06
N GLN A 514 0.62 -18.79 -2.09
CA GLN A 514 1.60 -19.85 -2.30
C GLN A 514 0.94 -21.15 -2.82
N GLY A 515 -0.30 -21.44 -2.39
CA GLY A 515 -1.11 -22.53 -2.96
C GLY A 515 -1.37 -22.34 -4.45
N ILE A 516 -1.84 -21.15 -4.87
CA ILE A 516 -2.03 -20.82 -6.29
C ILE A 516 -0.70 -20.88 -7.07
N LYS A 517 0.43 -20.43 -6.48
CA LYS A 517 1.75 -20.57 -7.10
C LYS A 517 2.14 -22.04 -7.33
N ARG A 518 1.85 -22.95 -6.38
CA ARG A 518 2.11 -24.39 -6.53
C ARG A 518 1.23 -25.03 -7.60
N CYS A 519 -0.06 -24.71 -7.65
CA CYS A 519 -0.97 -25.12 -8.71
C CYS A 519 -0.47 -24.69 -10.11
N LEU A 520 0.02 -23.45 -10.25
CA LEU A 520 0.65 -22.99 -11.50
C LEU A 520 1.94 -23.74 -11.85
N ALA A 521 2.70 -24.19 -10.85
CA ALA A 521 3.95 -24.94 -11.04
C ALA A 521 3.73 -26.41 -11.45
N HIS A 522 2.60 -27.01 -11.09
CA HIS A 522 2.24 -28.40 -11.40
C HIS A 522 0.85 -28.51 -12.04
N PRO A 523 0.70 -28.22 -13.35
CA PRO A 523 -0.57 -28.32 -14.07
C PRO A 523 -1.09 -29.76 -14.30
N ARG A 524 -0.61 -30.74 -13.51
CA ARG A 524 -0.93 -32.17 -13.64
C ARG A 524 -1.47 -32.71 -12.33
N THR A 525 -2.77 -32.94 -12.30
CA THR A 525 -3.40 -34.03 -11.54
C THR A 525 -3.76 -35.12 -12.55
N ASN A 526 -3.40 -36.38 -12.30
CA ASN A 526 -3.73 -37.47 -13.22
C ASN A 526 -5.25 -37.74 -13.20
N GLU A 527 -5.80 -38.18 -14.34
CA GLU A 527 -7.22 -38.58 -14.43
C GLU A 527 -7.57 -39.71 -13.45
N ASP A 528 -6.59 -40.57 -13.12
CA ASP A 528 -6.77 -41.71 -12.20
C ASP A 528 -7.04 -41.28 -10.73
N GLU A 529 -6.36 -40.24 -10.22
CA GLU A 529 -6.59 -39.71 -8.85
C GLU A 529 -7.93 -38.97 -8.75
N LEU A 530 -8.35 -38.34 -9.86
CA LEU A 530 -9.64 -37.66 -9.97
C LEU A 530 -10.82 -38.64 -10.01
N LEU A 531 -10.61 -39.89 -10.45
CA LEU A 531 -11.65 -40.91 -10.46
C LEU A 531 -12.01 -41.39 -9.05
N GLU A 532 -11.04 -41.46 -8.14
CA GLU A 532 -11.29 -41.72 -6.72
C GLU A 532 -11.99 -40.52 -6.06
N LEU A 533 -11.53 -39.28 -6.32
CA LEU A 533 -12.18 -38.04 -5.86
C LEU A 533 -13.63 -37.86 -6.37
N ASN A 534 -13.99 -38.43 -7.53
CA ASN A 534 -15.36 -38.39 -8.02
C ASN A 534 -16.32 -39.20 -7.12
N GLN A 535 -15.86 -40.31 -6.53
CA GLN A 535 -16.66 -41.08 -5.56
C GLN A 535 -16.86 -40.34 -4.22
N ILE A 536 -15.98 -39.38 -3.91
CA ILE A 536 -16.01 -38.53 -2.70
C ILE A 536 -17.11 -37.46 -2.77
N LEU A 537 -17.45 -36.97 -3.96
CA LEU A 537 -18.37 -35.84 -4.14
C LEU A 537 -19.81 -36.26 -4.49
N VAL A 538 -20.00 -37.48 -5.02
CA VAL A 538 -21.32 -38.00 -5.44
C VAL A 538 -22.11 -38.63 -4.27
N ALA A 539 -21.45 -38.96 -3.15
CA ALA A 539 -22.07 -39.68 -2.03
C ALA A 539 -22.90 -38.81 -1.06
N GLU A 540 -22.74 -37.48 -1.09
CA GLU A 540 -23.57 -36.56 -0.29
C GLU A 540 -24.70 -35.98 -1.14
N ASN A 541 -25.95 -36.10 -0.67
CA ASN A 541 -27.13 -35.43 -1.25
C ASN A 541 -27.08 -33.90 -1.04
N TYR A 542 -26.07 -33.23 -1.60
CA TYR A 542 -26.04 -31.78 -1.73
C TYR A 542 -26.93 -31.33 -2.90
N PRO A 543 -27.76 -30.28 -2.72
CA PRO A 543 -28.65 -29.83 -3.78
C PRO A 543 -27.91 -29.08 -4.90
N GLY A 544 -27.63 -29.78 -6.00
CA GLY A 544 -27.74 -29.24 -7.36
C GLY A 544 -26.45 -28.88 -8.10
N SER A 545 -25.68 -27.91 -7.62
CA SER A 545 -24.74 -27.17 -8.49
C SER A 545 -23.36 -27.83 -8.70
N LEU A 546 -22.81 -28.52 -7.70
CA LEU A 546 -21.51 -29.19 -7.82
C LEU A 546 -21.55 -30.41 -8.76
N LEU A 547 -22.61 -31.23 -8.71
CA LEU A 547 -22.78 -32.33 -9.67
C LEU A 547 -23.04 -31.82 -11.09
N GLN A 548 -23.87 -30.79 -11.28
CA GLN A 548 -24.17 -30.28 -12.62
C GLN A 548 -22.95 -29.70 -13.34
N ALA A 549 -22.05 -29.02 -12.62
CA ALA A 549 -20.79 -28.55 -13.19
C ALA A 549 -19.84 -29.69 -13.58
N PHE A 550 -19.89 -30.83 -12.88
CA PHE A 550 -19.02 -31.99 -13.11
C PHE A 550 -19.59 -32.98 -14.15
N ASP A 551 -20.91 -33.19 -14.19
CA ASP A 551 -21.60 -33.94 -15.26
C ASP A 551 -21.50 -33.22 -16.61
N ALA A 552 -21.61 -31.88 -16.62
CA ALA A 552 -21.38 -31.08 -17.82
C ALA A 552 -19.93 -31.15 -18.33
N TRP A 553 -18.98 -31.47 -17.44
CA TRP A 553 -17.57 -31.68 -17.76
C TRP A 553 -17.30 -33.12 -18.27
N LEU A 554 -17.89 -34.13 -17.63
CA LEU A 554 -17.86 -35.54 -18.07
C LEU A 554 -18.41 -35.74 -19.49
N GLN A 555 -19.37 -34.91 -19.92
CA GLN A 555 -19.88 -34.94 -21.30
C GLN A 555 -18.98 -34.23 -22.33
N ASN A 556 -17.94 -33.49 -21.92
CA ASN A 556 -17.21 -32.55 -22.80
C ASN A 556 -15.69 -32.77 -22.95
N ILE A 557 -15.02 -33.67 -22.23
CA ILE A 557 -13.58 -33.91 -22.42
C ILE A 557 -13.25 -35.27 -23.01
N GLY A 558 -12.76 -35.22 -24.26
CA GLY A 558 -11.99 -36.28 -24.91
C GLY A 558 -10.82 -35.75 -25.73
N SER A 559 -10.29 -34.55 -25.44
CA SER A 559 -9.37 -33.86 -26.36
C SER A 559 -8.23 -33.00 -25.78
N PHE A 560 -8.12 -32.78 -24.46
CA PHE A 560 -7.14 -31.78 -23.96
C PHE A 560 -5.70 -32.30 -23.75
N PHE A 561 -5.48 -33.59 -23.47
CA PHE A 561 -4.13 -34.18 -23.30
C PHE A 561 -3.98 -35.62 -23.85
N HIS A 562 -4.21 -35.82 -25.15
CA HIS A 562 -4.05 -37.14 -25.79
C HIS A 562 -3.23 -37.14 -27.09
N THR A 563 -1.98 -36.67 -27.04
CA THR A 563 -0.94 -36.93 -28.06
C THR A 563 0.45 -37.05 -27.41
N GLY A 564 0.78 -38.24 -26.89
CA GLY A 564 2.03 -38.41 -26.12
C GLY A 564 2.58 -39.83 -25.93
N LYS A 565 2.13 -40.83 -26.70
CA LYS A 565 2.69 -42.20 -26.68
C LYS A 565 2.80 -42.77 -28.10
N HIS A 566 3.83 -43.60 -28.32
CA HIS A 566 4.31 -44.19 -29.59
C HIS A 566 5.09 -43.21 -30.51
N ALA A 567 6.24 -43.56 -31.10
CA ALA A 567 6.99 -44.82 -31.08
C ALA A 567 8.53 -44.62 -31.07
N ARG A 568 9.26 -45.57 -30.45
CA ARG A 568 10.69 -45.81 -30.70
C ARG A 568 10.83 -47.01 -31.63
N THR A 569 11.30 -46.80 -32.85
CA THR A 569 11.97 -47.86 -33.65
C THR A 569 12.93 -47.23 -34.64
N CYS A 570 14.04 -47.91 -34.89
CA CYS A 570 15.20 -47.38 -35.59
C CYS A 570 15.29 -47.97 -37.01
N SER A 571 15.58 -47.16 -38.04
CA SER A 571 16.80 -47.35 -38.86
C SER A 571 16.93 -46.43 -40.08
N LYS A 572 18.11 -45.81 -40.20
CA LYS A 572 18.90 -45.61 -41.43
C LYS A 572 18.17 -45.18 -42.72
N LEU A 573 18.33 -43.91 -43.09
CA LEU A 573 19.05 -43.59 -44.34
C LEU A 573 19.73 -42.21 -44.23
N THR A 574 20.95 -42.20 -44.74
CA THR A 574 22.03 -41.22 -44.55
C THR A 574 21.77 -39.83 -45.13
N SER A 575 21.84 -38.80 -44.28
CA SER A 575 22.56 -37.55 -44.60
C SER A 575 23.17 -36.95 -43.32
N GLN A 576 24.42 -36.49 -43.39
CA GLN A 576 25.13 -35.89 -42.26
C GLN A 576 24.78 -34.39 -42.11
N PRO A 577 25.02 -33.78 -40.93
CA PRO A 577 24.26 -32.62 -40.47
C PRO A 577 24.75 -31.27 -41.00
N CYS A 578 23.82 -30.37 -41.29
CA CYS A 578 24.12 -28.95 -41.52
C CYS A 578 24.13 -28.17 -40.19
N VAL A 579 25.15 -28.39 -39.36
CA VAL A 579 25.51 -27.45 -38.29
C VAL A 579 26.53 -26.46 -38.85
N ARG A 580 26.06 -25.28 -39.28
CA ARG A 580 26.94 -24.12 -39.51
C ARG A 580 27.00 -23.24 -38.27
N GLN A 581 27.76 -23.72 -37.28
CA GLN A 581 28.42 -22.82 -36.34
C GLN A 581 29.52 -22.04 -37.08
N LEU A 582 29.64 -20.74 -36.85
CA LEU A 582 30.84 -19.97 -37.21
C LEU A 582 31.81 -19.93 -36.02
N HIS A 583 32.56 -21.02 -35.88
CA HIS A 583 33.76 -21.09 -35.04
C HIS A 583 35.02 -20.85 -35.90
N LEU A 584 35.90 -19.94 -35.46
CA LEU A 584 37.30 -19.91 -35.90
C LEU A 584 38.21 -20.51 -34.82
N ARG A 585 38.29 -21.85 -34.90
CA ARG A 585 39.46 -22.73 -34.68
C ARG A 585 40.82 -22.00 -34.53
N LYS A 586 41.82 -22.50 -33.78
CA LYS A 586 42.16 -23.91 -33.45
C LYS A 586 43.30 -23.96 -32.41
N GLY A 587 43.43 -25.08 -31.70
CA GLY A 587 44.74 -25.71 -31.41
C GLY A 587 45.50 -25.29 -30.15
N LEU A 588 45.69 -26.24 -29.24
CA LEU A 588 46.71 -26.20 -28.18
C LEU A 588 48.08 -26.63 -28.77
N VAL A 589 49.17 -26.29 -28.05
CA VAL A 589 50.56 -26.82 -28.11
C VAL A 589 51.63 -25.94 -28.79
N CYS A 590 52.65 -25.62 -27.97
CA CYS A 590 54.02 -25.19 -28.27
C CYS A 590 54.36 -23.75 -28.74
N ARG A 591 54.95 -23.03 -27.77
CA ARG A 591 56.28 -22.34 -27.82
C ARG A 591 56.45 -20.99 -28.56
N VAL A 592 57.09 -20.08 -27.78
CA VAL A 592 58.16 -19.12 -28.16
C VAL A 592 57.75 -17.69 -28.64
N MET A 593 58.16 -16.72 -27.79
CA MET A 593 58.52 -15.30 -28.06
C MET A 593 57.40 -14.32 -28.49
N LYS A 594 57.27 -13.12 -27.86
CA LYS A 594 58.10 -11.88 -28.02
C LYS A 594 58.13 -11.44 -29.50
N LEU A 595 57.96 -10.17 -29.88
CA LEU A 595 58.33 -8.89 -29.25
C LEU A 595 57.77 -7.71 -30.12
N VAL A 596 57.62 -6.49 -29.59
CA VAL A 596 57.38 -5.17 -30.29
C VAL A 596 56.18 -5.06 -31.28
N SER A 597 55.56 -3.90 -31.58
CA SER A 597 55.60 -2.54 -31.00
C SER A 597 54.34 -1.74 -31.40
N SER A 598 53.92 -0.86 -30.49
CA SER A 598 53.06 0.33 -30.65
C SER A 598 53.55 1.36 -31.72
N PRO A 599 52.86 2.50 -31.96
CA PRO A 599 51.43 2.88 -31.79
C PRO A 599 50.83 3.67 -33.00
N LEU A 600 49.55 4.08 -32.93
CA LEU A 600 49.13 5.48 -33.17
C LEU A 600 47.63 5.74 -32.81
N ARG A 601 47.41 6.72 -31.92
CA ARG A 601 46.31 7.72 -31.76
C ARG A 601 44.90 7.44 -32.36
N THR A 602 43.76 7.73 -31.71
CA THR A 602 43.47 8.48 -30.45
C THR A 602 42.00 8.29 -30.00
N LEU A 603 41.76 8.24 -28.67
CA LEU A 603 40.56 8.73 -27.91
C LEU A 603 39.15 8.21 -28.33
N ARG A 604 38.20 7.88 -27.43
CA ARG A 604 38.07 8.00 -25.96
C ARG A 604 36.97 7.02 -25.48
N GLY A 605 36.95 6.66 -24.19
CA GLY A 605 35.79 5.98 -23.56
C GLY A 605 36.01 4.50 -23.23
N ALA A 606 36.77 4.22 -22.18
CA ALA A 606 37.03 2.85 -21.73
C ALA A 606 35.94 2.34 -20.78
N SER A 607 35.33 1.20 -21.14
CA SER A 607 34.74 0.28 -20.17
C SER A 607 35.84 -0.50 -19.44
N LYS A 608 35.58 -0.91 -18.19
CA LYS A 608 35.59 -2.31 -17.67
C LYS A 608 35.52 -2.28 -16.13
N SER A 609 34.68 -3.09 -15.47
CA SER A 609 34.76 -4.56 -15.29
C SER A 609 35.98 -4.97 -14.44
N ILE A 610 35.95 -5.94 -13.53
CA ILE A 610 34.91 -6.88 -13.02
C ILE A 610 35.47 -7.45 -11.71
N ARG A 611 34.61 -7.80 -10.73
CA ARG A 611 34.66 -9.03 -9.88
C ARG A 611 33.79 -8.85 -8.63
N VAL A 612 32.59 -9.42 -8.65
CA VAL A 612 31.86 -9.75 -7.43
C VAL A 612 32.25 -11.18 -7.06
N SER A 613 32.74 -11.36 -5.84
CA SER A 613 32.89 -12.64 -5.19
C SER A 613 32.30 -12.53 -3.79
N ASN A 614 31.61 -13.59 -3.37
CA ASN A 614 31.23 -13.93 -2.00
C ASN A 614 29.95 -13.30 -1.41
N PHE A 615 29.07 -14.25 -1.07
CA PHE A 615 28.15 -14.33 0.08
C PHE A 615 26.73 -13.75 0.00
N CYS A 616 25.80 -14.62 0.41
CA CYS A 616 24.46 -14.29 0.83
C CYS A 616 24.49 -13.55 2.18
N SER A 617 23.72 -12.47 2.27
CA SER A 617 23.05 -12.07 3.50
C SER A 617 21.76 -11.35 3.10
N VAL A 618 20.61 -12.00 3.29
CA VAL A 618 19.31 -11.32 3.15
C VAL A 618 19.18 -10.39 4.35
N SER A 619 19.46 -9.12 4.14
CA SER A 619 19.07 -8.04 5.05
C SER A 619 17.86 -7.34 4.44
N ASN A 620 16.69 -7.48 5.07
CA ASN A 620 15.58 -6.56 4.84
C ASN A 620 16.11 -5.15 5.08
N ILE A 621 16.09 -4.30 4.07
CA ILE A 621 16.38 -2.87 4.25
C ILE A 621 15.08 -2.24 4.74
N SER A 622 14.89 -2.29 6.07
CA SER A 622 13.86 -1.53 6.77
C SER A 622 14.11 -0.03 6.56
N SER A 623 13.05 0.75 6.42
CA SER A 623 13.15 2.16 6.06
C SER A 623 13.20 3.05 7.30
N LEU A 624 14.36 3.69 7.53
CA LEU A 624 14.57 4.65 8.62
C LEU A 624 14.64 6.07 8.04
N GLN A 625 13.63 6.89 8.29
CA GLN A 625 13.73 8.32 8.01
C GLN A 625 14.44 9.03 9.18
N ILE A 626 15.30 9.99 8.85
CA ILE A 626 16.06 10.80 9.82
C ILE A 626 15.67 12.27 9.61
N GLU A 627 14.93 12.84 10.56
CA GLU A 627 14.54 14.24 10.57
C GLU A 627 15.49 15.04 11.46
N LEU A 628 16.08 16.10 10.91
CA LEU A 628 16.97 17.01 11.63
C LEU A 628 16.14 18.15 12.27
N VAL A 629 16.26 18.31 13.59
CA VAL A 629 15.52 19.29 14.40
C VAL A 629 16.53 20.29 15.01
N PRO A 630 16.53 21.56 14.56
CA PRO A 630 17.35 22.60 15.17
C PRO A 630 16.91 22.90 16.60
N CYS A 631 17.86 22.94 17.54
CA CYS A 631 17.63 23.27 18.94
C CYS A 631 18.63 24.33 19.43
N LEU A 632 18.31 25.03 20.52
CA LEU A 632 19.12 26.09 21.11
C LEU A 632 19.56 27.15 20.07
N LYS A 633 20.87 27.21 19.77
CA LYS A 633 21.47 28.19 18.86
C LYS A 633 22.00 27.54 17.58
N ASP A 634 22.66 26.41 17.72
CA ASP A 634 23.34 25.70 16.64
C ASP A 634 23.36 24.17 16.83
N ASN A 635 22.63 23.62 17.81
CA ASN A 635 22.54 22.18 18.06
C ASN A 635 21.54 21.51 17.09
N TYR A 636 21.77 20.23 16.79
CA TYR A 636 20.84 19.36 16.06
C TYR A 636 20.47 18.13 16.87
N ALA A 637 19.19 18.02 17.21
CA ALA A 637 18.57 16.75 17.56
C ALA A 637 18.13 16.01 16.29
N TYR A 638 18.03 14.68 16.35
CA TYR A 638 17.60 13.86 15.20
C TYR A 638 16.45 12.95 15.56
N ILE A 639 15.27 13.18 14.98
CA ILE A 639 14.13 12.28 15.16
C ILE A 639 14.25 11.13 14.15
N LEU A 640 14.28 9.91 14.70
CA LEU A 640 14.42 8.66 13.96
C LEU A 640 13.03 8.06 13.80
N HIS A 641 12.57 7.96 12.56
CA HIS A 641 11.24 7.51 12.20
C HIS A 641 11.34 6.16 11.51
N ASP A 642 11.03 5.07 12.21
CA ASP A 642 10.85 3.77 11.56
C ASP A 642 9.48 3.74 10.84
N GLU A 643 9.49 3.46 9.54
CA GLU A 643 8.27 3.42 8.74
C GLU A 643 7.46 2.14 8.94
N ASP A 644 8.12 1.03 9.28
CA ASP A 644 7.51 -0.31 9.33
C ASP A 644 6.65 -0.50 10.61
N THR A 645 7.13 -0.03 11.76
CA THR A 645 6.45 -0.15 13.06
C THR A 645 5.86 1.17 13.56
N GLY A 646 6.25 2.31 13.00
CA GLY A 646 5.93 3.63 13.53
C GLY A 646 6.68 4.00 14.82
N THR A 647 7.68 3.22 15.23
CA THR A 647 8.55 3.52 16.37
C THR A 647 9.31 4.82 16.11
N VAL A 648 9.31 5.72 17.10
CA VAL A 648 10.07 6.97 17.02
C VAL A 648 11.17 7.02 18.09
N GLY A 649 12.38 7.36 17.65
CA GLY A 649 13.51 7.72 18.50
C GLY A 649 13.83 9.21 18.37
N VAL A 650 14.54 9.77 19.34
CA VAL A 650 15.23 11.05 19.18
C VAL A 650 16.67 10.93 19.67
N VAL A 651 17.62 11.39 18.87
CA VAL A 651 19.04 11.51 19.25
C VAL A 651 19.29 12.93 19.77
N ASP A 652 19.98 13.03 20.90
CA ASP A 652 20.45 14.27 21.55
C ASP A 652 19.39 15.40 21.65
N PRO A 653 18.25 15.19 22.34
CA PRO A 653 17.27 16.23 22.54
C PRO A 653 17.77 17.31 23.52
N SER A 654 18.36 18.38 22.98
CA SER A 654 18.83 19.55 23.74
C SER A 654 17.72 20.17 24.60
N GLU A 655 16.55 20.30 24.01
CA GLU A 655 15.35 20.92 24.57
C GLU A 655 14.13 20.05 24.18
N ALA A 656 13.13 19.96 25.04
CA ALA A 656 11.98 19.10 24.79
C ALA A 656 11.03 19.69 23.72
N GLU A 657 10.77 21.00 23.75
CA GLU A 657 9.71 21.62 22.94
C GLU A 657 9.91 21.47 21.41
N PRO A 658 11.10 21.66 20.82
CA PRO A 658 11.29 21.46 19.37
C PRO A 658 11.01 20.02 18.92
N VAL A 659 11.29 19.04 19.79
CA VAL A 659 11.02 17.62 19.54
C VAL A 659 9.52 17.34 19.69
N ILE A 660 8.89 17.89 20.73
CA ILE A 660 7.43 17.83 20.96
C ILE A 660 6.65 18.40 19.78
N ASP A 661 7.05 19.55 19.24
CA ASP A 661 6.43 20.19 18.09
C ASP A 661 6.51 19.30 16.84
N SER A 662 7.65 18.66 16.59
CA SER A 662 7.75 17.75 15.44
C SER A 662 6.93 16.46 15.63
N LEU A 663 6.93 15.87 16.82
CA LEU A 663 6.09 14.73 17.15
C LEU A 663 4.60 15.05 17.00
N GLN A 664 4.16 16.25 17.39
CA GLN A 664 2.79 16.72 17.18
C GLN A 664 2.44 16.88 15.70
N ARG A 665 3.32 17.50 14.89
CA ARG A 665 3.10 17.64 13.43
C ARG A 665 3.03 16.29 12.70
N SER A 666 3.79 15.31 13.14
CA SER A 666 3.80 13.95 12.57
C SER A 666 2.72 13.03 13.15
N GLY A 667 2.06 13.42 14.24
CA GLY A 667 1.04 12.62 14.93
C GLY A 667 1.59 11.36 15.61
N ARG A 668 2.89 11.33 15.94
CA ARG A 668 3.59 10.14 16.45
C ARG A 668 3.95 10.28 17.94
N ASN A 669 4.15 9.15 18.61
CA ASN A 669 4.58 9.09 20.01
C ASN A 669 6.06 8.71 20.12
N LEU A 670 6.79 9.33 21.06
CA LEU A 670 8.20 9.04 21.28
C LEU A 670 8.40 7.72 22.04
N THR A 671 9.24 6.84 21.52
CA THR A 671 9.54 5.54 22.14
C THR A 671 10.92 5.54 22.79
N TYR A 672 11.93 6.12 22.14
CA TYR A 672 13.32 6.09 22.58
C TYR A 672 13.97 7.47 22.56
N ILE A 673 14.84 7.73 23.53
CA ILE A 673 15.76 8.87 23.56
C ILE A 673 17.17 8.28 23.57
N LEU A 674 18.05 8.73 22.68
CA LEU A 674 19.42 8.23 22.55
C LEU A 674 20.38 9.40 22.76
N ASN A 675 21.23 9.33 23.77
CA ASN A 675 22.22 10.38 24.05
C ASN A 675 23.63 9.90 23.69
N THR A 676 24.35 10.71 22.90
CA THR A 676 25.75 10.47 22.54
C THR A 676 26.68 10.71 23.74
N HIS A 677 26.38 11.71 24.56
CA HIS A 677 27.12 12.03 25.79
C HIS A 677 26.27 12.86 26.76
N HIS A 678 26.86 13.21 27.91
CA HIS A 678 26.14 13.80 29.05
C HIS A 678 26.05 15.35 29.09
N HIS A 679 26.55 16.09 28.08
CA HIS A 679 26.44 17.55 28.14
C HIS A 679 24.98 18.01 28.06
N TYR A 680 24.69 19.15 28.69
CA TYR A 680 23.31 19.61 28.90
C TYR A 680 22.59 19.89 27.58
N ASP A 681 23.30 20.45 26.60
CA ASP A 681 22.79 20.73 25.26
C ASP A 681 22.59 19.49 24.37
N HIS A 682 22.83 18.28 24.89
CA HIS A 682 22.47 16.99 24.27
C HIS A 682 21.47 16.18 25.13
N THR A 683 21.16 16.65 26.35
CA THR A 683 20.39 15.87 27.35
C THR A 683 19.30 16.66 28.08
N GLY A 684 19.22 17.98 27.89
CA GLY A 684 18.31 18.86 28.64
C GLY A 684 16.83 18.52 28.47
N GLY A 685 16.44 18.03 27.29
CA GLY A 685 15.07 17.57 27.01
C GLY A 685 14.74 16.18 27.59
N ASN A 686 15.72 15.39 28.07
CA ASN A 686 15.53 13.98 28.41
C ASN A 686 14.38 13.73 29.40
N LEU A 687 14.39 14.43 30.53
CA LEU A 687 13.46 14.15 31.63
C LEU A 687 12.02 14.52 31.28
N GLU A 688 11.83 15.65 30.60
CA GLU A 688 10.50 16.12 30.17
C GLU A 688 9.92 15.23 29.06
N LEU A 689 10.72 14.87 28.05
CA LEU A 689 10.29 13.94 27.00
C LEU A 689 9.99 12.54 27.56
N LYS A 690 10.77 12.08 28.53
CA LYS A 690 10.52 10.82 29.24
C LYS A 690 9.21 10.84 30.03
N ASP A 691 8.96 11.90 30.80
CA ASP A 691 7.72 12.05 31.60
C ASP A 691 6.48 12.14 30.69
N ARG A 692 6.55 12.97 29.64
CA ARG A 692 5.45 13.25 28.72
C ARG A 692 5.03 12.05 27.87
N TYR A 693 5.99 11.23 27.43
CA TYR A 693 5.74 10.17 26.44
C TYR A 693 5.97 8.73 26.97
N GLY A 694 6.55 8.58 28.16
CA GLY A 694 6.96 7.28 28.70
C GLY A 694 8.19 6.67 28.00
N ALA A 695 8.93 7.48 27.24
CA ALA A 695 10.06 7.05 26.42
C ALA A 695 11.21 6.43 27.24
N LYS A 696 11.98 5.55 26.62
CA LYS A 696 13.17 4.94 27.22
C LYS A 696 14.44 5.67 26.83
N VAL A 697 15.18 6.16 27.83
CA VAL A 697 16.44 6.88 27.63
C VAL A 697 17.59 5.86 27.54
N ILE A 698 18.40 6.02 26.51
CA ILE A 698 19.48 5.13 26.11
C ILE A 698 20.77 5.95 26.04
N GLY A 699 21.84 5.43 26.62
CA GLY A 699 23.12 6.12 26.60
C GLY A 699 24.29 5.23 27.01
N SER A 700 25.46 5.85 27.10
CA SER A 700 26.69 5.18 27.50
C SER A 700 26.63 4.65 28.94
N ALA A 701 27.09 3.41 29.14
CA ALA A 701 27.25 2.81 30.45
C ALA A 701 28.34 3.48 31.28
N VAL A 702 29.28 4.20 30.65
CA VAL A 702 30.30 5.03 31.33
C VAL A 702 29.66 6.30 31.90
N ASP A 703 28.71 6.89 31.17
CA ASP A 703 27.99 8.10 31.57
C ASP A 703 26.62 7.80 32.22
N ARG A 704 26.41 6.58 32.73
CA ARG A 704 25.12 6.16 33.32
C ARG A 704 24.63 7.11 34.43
N ASP A 705 25.52 7.54 35.32
CA ASP A 705 25.17 8.44 36.42
C ASP A 705 25.19 9.94 35.99
N ARG A 706 25.51 10.21 34.71
CA ARG A 706 25.61 11.57 34.14
C ARG A 706 24.50 11.88 33.13
N ILE A 707 23.93 10.86 32.46
CA ILE A 707 22.83 11.02 31.49
C ILE A 707 21.49 11.04 32.25
N PRO A 708 20.75 12.16 32.26
CA PRO A 708 19.49 12.28 33.00
C PRO A 708 18.46 11.26 32.54
N GLY A 709 17.96 10.46 33.49
CA GLY A 709 16.84 9.55 33.28
C GLY A 709 17.15 8.24 32.55
N ILE A 710 18.42 7.87 32.34
CA ILE A 710 18.81 6.65 31.60
C ILE A 710 18.09 5.37 32.09
N ASP A 711 17.50 4.62 31.15
CA ASP A 711 16.90 3.30 31.37
C ASP A 711 17.82 2.18 30.85
N ILE A 712 18.48 2.40 29.71
CA ILE A 712 19.30 1.42 29.00
C ILE A 712 20.72 1.95 28.86
N ALA A 713 21.67 1.26 29.47
CA ALA A 713 23.09 1.60 29.47
C ALA A 713 23.86 0.65 28.54
N LEU A 714 24.47 1.18 27.48
CA LEU A 714 25.17 0.43 26.43
C LEU A 714 26.70 0.65 26.48
N LYS A 715 27.47 -0.32 25.98
CA LYS A 715 28.94 -0.33 25.99
C LYS A 715 29.51 -0.41 24.57
N ASP A 716 30.82 -0.20 24.45
CA ASP A 716 31.54 -0.41 23.19
C ASP A 716 31.25 -1.77 22.55
N GLY A 717 30.89 -1.76 21.26
CA GLY A 717 30.60 -2.97 20.49
C GLY A 717 29.25 -3.61 20.78
N ASP A 718 28.43 -3.07 21.69
CA ASP A 718 27.06 -3.53 21.87
C ASP A 718 26.24 -3.32 20.59
N LYS A 719 25.34 -4.26 20.32
CA LYS A 719 24.36 -4.23 19.23
C LYS A 719 22.98 -4.09 19.84
N TRP A 720 22.38 -2.92 19.67
CA TRP A 720 21.01 -2.63 20.12
C TRP A 720 20.04 -2.64 18.92
N MET A 721 18.75 -2.81 19.17
CA MET A 721 17.72 -2.92 18.12
C MET A 721 16.72 -1.78 18.22
N PHE A 722 16.81 -0.83 17.30
CA PHE A 722 15.79 0.19 17.08
C PHE A 722 14.73 -0.37 16.14
N ALA A 723 13.60 -0.87 16.66
CA ALA A 723 12.49 -1.38 15.82
C ALA A 723 12.87 -2.47 14.78
N GLY A 724 13.96 -3.20 14.99
CA GLY A 724 14.50 -4.19 14.04
C GLY A 724 15.68 -3.69 13.21
N HIS A 725 15.94 -2.39 13.20
CA HIS A 725 17.19 -1.80 12.71
C HIS A 725 18.30 -2.04 13.74
N GLU A 726 19.40 -2.64 13.30
CA GLU A 726 20.57 -2.84 14.16
C GLU A 726 21.32 -1.52 14.38
N VAL A 727 21.68 -1.24 15.63
CA VAL A 727 22.46 -0.07 16.06
C VAL A 727 23.75 -0.55 16.69
N HIS A 728 24.89 -0.25 16.07
CA HIS A 728 26.21 -0.56 16.59
C HIS A 728 26.69 0.61 17.46
N VAL A 729 26.96 0.33 18.73
CA VAL A 729 27.48 1.31 19.69
C VAL A 729 29.01 1.34 19.59
N MET A 730 29.56 2.53 19.43
CA MET A 730 31.00 2.76 19.32
C MET A 730 31.43 3.75 20.40
N ASP A 731 32.25 3.32 21.36
CA ASP A 731 32.90 4.23 22.29
C ASP A 731 33.81 5.18 21.50
N THR A 732 33.56 6.47 21.65
CA THR A 732 34.26 7.55 20.94
C THR A 732 34.84 8.59 21.91
N PRO A 733 35.63 8.18 22.93
CA PRO A 733 36.19 9.09 23.92
C PRO A 733 37.10 10.13 23.26
N GLY A 734 37.04 11.36 23.76
CA GLY A 734 37.83 12.48 23.25
C GLY A 734 37.25 13.81 23.69
N HIS A 735 36.01 14.07 23.30
CA HIS A 735 35.25 15.23 23.78
C HIS A 735 34.93 15.07 25.27
N THR A 736 34.13 14.05 25.59
CA THR A 736 33.98 13.48 26.94
C THR A 736 34.61 12.08 27.01
N LYS A 737 34.74 11.51 28.21
CA LYS A 737 35.26 10.16 28.43
C LYS A 737 34.23 9.06 28.17
N GLY A 738 32.94 9.37 28.32
CA GLY A 738 31.85 8.42 28.12
C GLY A 738 31.14 8.56 26.77
N HIS A 739 31.61 9.43 25.88
CA HIS A 739 31.00 9.66 24.57
C HIS A 739 30.87 8.37 23.75
N ILE A 740 29.68 8.14 23.18
CA ILE A 740 29.39 7.07 22.24
C ILE A 740 28.88 7.65 20.91
N SER A 741 29.19 6.97 19.81
CA SER A 741 28.60 7.21 18.50
C SER A 741 27.74 6.01 18.11
N LEU A 742 26.62 6.28 17.43
CA LEU A 742 25.58 5.29 17.14
C LEU A 742 25.49 5.06 15.63
N TYR A 743 25.94 3.90 15.16
CA TYR A 743 25.97 3.56 13.73
C TYR A 743 24.81 2.64 13.35
N PHE A 744 24.02 3.07 12.37
CA PHE A 744 22.92 2.34 11.76
C PHE A 744 23.38 1.81 10.38
N PRO A 745 23.95 0.60 10.29
CA PRO A 745 24.46 0.04 9.03
C PRO A 745 23.41 -0.08 7.93
N GLY A 746 22.16 -0.43 8.27
CA GLY A 746 21.07 -0.56 7.30
C GLY A 746 20.75 0.76 6.58
N SER A 747 20.81 1.87 7.32
CA SER A 747 20.56 3.24 6.82
C SER A 747 21.82 3.95 6.33
N ARG A 748 23.00 3.33 6.48
CA ARG A 748 24.34 3.94 6.29
C ARG A 748 24.48 5.29 7.00
N ALA A 749 23.96 5.40 8.23
CA ALA A 749 23.96 6.64 9.01
C ALA A 749 24.73 6.45 10.32
N ILE A 750 25.54 7.44 10.72
CA ILE A 750 26.15 7.51 12.05
C ILE A 750 25.83 8.82 12.75
N PHE A 751 25.39 8.73 13.99
CA PHE A 751 25.27 9.86 14.91
C PHE A 751 26.56 10.00 15.71
N THR A 752 27.30 11.07 15.46
CA THR A 752 28.67 11.27 15.99
C THR A 752 28.75 12.21 17.18
N GLY A 753 27.62 12.83 17.57
CA GLY A 753 27.57 13.85 18.62
C GLY A 753 28.66 14.89 18.40
N ASP A 754 29.49 15.06 19.42
CA ASP A 754 30.58 16.02 19.47
C ASP A 754 31.96 15.41 19.21
N THR A 755 32.03 14.15 18.79
CA THR A 755 33.31 13.55 18.38
C THR A 755 33.78 14.09 17.03
N LEU A 756 32.92 14.00 16.01
CA LEU A 756 33.22 14.40 14.63
C LEU A 756 32.12 15.33 14.12
N PHE A 757 32.51 16.53 13.70
CA PHE A 757 31.68 17.47 12.95
C PHE A 757 32.12 17.49 11.49
N SER A 758 31.33 18.10 10.61
CA SER A 758 31.87 18.45 9.30
C SER A 758 33.01 19.46 9.42
N LEU A 759 34.16 19.11 8.85
CA LEU A 759 35.41 19.87 8.84
C LEU A 759 36.08 20.15 10.21
N SER A 760 35.63 19.53 11.31
CA SER A 760 36.41 19.49 12.55
C SER A 760 36.06 18.34 13.50
N CYS A 761 36.70 18.26 14.66
CA CYS A 761 36.27 17.42 15.79
C CYS A 761 35.85 18.27 16.99
N GLY A 762 35.34 17.63 18.04
CA GLY A 762 35.08 18.28 19.33
C GLY A 762 36.30 18.89 20.00
N LYS A 763 36.05 19.81 20.95
CA LYS A 763 37.06 20.22 21.93
C LYS A 763 37.34 19.08 22.91
N LEU A 764 38.58 18.96 23.37
CA LEU A 764 39.01 17.87 24.26
C LEU A 764 38.79 18.28 25.73
N PHE A 765 37.54 18.23 26.21
CA PHE A 765 37.22 18.64 27.58
C PHE A 765 37.64 17.58 28.61
N GLU A 766 37.44 16.29 28.31
CA GLU A 766 37.81 15.20 29.23
C GLU A 766 38.81 14.20 28.66
N GLY A 767 39.00 14.17 27.33
CA GLY A 767 39.88 13.21 26.65
C GLY A 767 41.23 13.79 26.23
N THR A 768 41.99 12.98 25.49
CA THR A 768 43.33 13.31 24.97
C THR A 768 43.35 13.29 23.43
N PRO A 769 44.33 13.95 22.78
CA PRO A 769 44.47 13.88 21.32
C PRO A 769 44.57 12.46 20.78
N LYS A 770 45.21 11.56 21.53
CA LYS A 770 45.32 10.13 21.20
C LYS A 770 43.98 9.40 21.24
N GLN A 771 43.12 9.69 22.22
CA GLN A 771 41.77 9.13 22.28
C GLN A 771 40.91 9.67 21.13
N MET A 772 40.92 10.99 20.90
CA MET A 772 40.19 11.59 19.78
C MET A 772 40.65 11.02 18.43
N LEU A 773 41.96 10.88 18.19
CA LEU A 773 42.47 10.26 16.97
C LEU A 773 41.94 8.83 16.78
N ALA A 774 41.96 8.01 17.83
CA ALA A 774 41.44 6.64 17.77
C ALA A 774 39.92 6.63 17.47
N SER A 775 39.15 7.50 18.14
CA SER A 775 37.70 7.65 17.93
C SER A 775 37.37 8.08 16.50
N LEU A 776 38.11 9.06 15.96
CA LEU A 776 37.99 9.50 14.57
C LEU A 776 38.36 8.38 13.59
N GLN A 777 39.46 7.65 13.83
CA GLN A 777 39.90 6.50 13.02
C GLN A 777 38.83 5.40 12.97
N ARG A 778 38.14 5.13 14.08
CA ARG A 778 37.01 4.20 14.11
C ARG A 778 35.87 4.67 13.21
N ILE A 779 35.44 5.94 13.32
CA ILE A 779 34.37 6.49 12.49
C ILE A 779 34.73 6.44 10.99
N ILE A 780 35.94 6.83 10.61
CA ILE A 780 36.34 6.83 9.18
C ILE A 780 36.66 5.44 8.61
N SER A 781 36.71 4.40 9.44
CA SER A 781 36.81 3.01 9.00
C SER A 781 35.51 2.45 8.42
N LEU A 782 34.39 3.15 8.65
CA LEU A 782 33.08 2.86 8.07
C LEU A 782 33.06 3.13 6.55
N PRO A 783 32.07 2.60 5.80
CA PRO A 783 31.91 2.84 4.37
C PRO A 783 31.94 4.33 4.01
N ASP A 784 32.59 4.67 2.90
CA ASP A 784 32.80 6.04 2.42
C ASP A 784 31.50 6.84 2.20
N ASP A 785 30.41 6.13 1.87
CA ASP A 785 29.07 6.69 1.66
C ASP A 785 28.24 6.77 2.95
N THR A 786 28.81 6.44 4.11
CA THR A 786 28.15 6.63 5.41
C THR A 786 27.89 8.12 5.66
N SER A 787 26.62 8.47 5.86
CA SER A 787 26.16 9.80 6.25
C SER A 787 26.45 10.08 7.71
N ILE A 788 27.05 11.24 8.00
CA ILE A 788 27.42 11.69 9.34
C ILE A 788 26.46 12.76 9.81
N TYR A 789 25.83 12.51 10.95
CA TYR A 789 24.91 13.39 11.66
C TYR A 789 25.56 13.80 12.99
N CYS A 790 25.95 15.07 13.11
CA CYS A 790 26.80 15.58 14.20
C CYS A 790 26.11 16.70 15.00
N GLY A 791 26.52 16.86 16.26
CA GLY A 791 25.80 17.66 17.26
C GLY A 791 25.49 19.12 16.90
N HIS A 792 26.33 19.77 16.06
CA HIS A 792 26.24 21.21 15.81
C HIS A 792 26.47 21.65 14.35
N GLU A 793 25.84 22.76 13.98
CA GLU A 793 26.02 23.49 12.70
C GLU A 793 27.28 24.38 12.73
N TYR A 794 28.45 23.76 12.92
CA TYR A 794 29.74 24.46 12.98
C TYR A 794 30.46 24.57 11.62
N THR A 795 29.93 23.95 10.56
CA THR A 795 30.63 23.68 9.31
C THR A 795 31.21 24.93 8.62
N LEU A 796 30.49 26.06 8.65
CA LEU A 796 30.98 27.33 8.09
C LEU A 796 32.16 27.93 8.88
N SER A 797 32.19 27.76 10.20
CA SER A 797 33.33 28.20 11.02
C SER A 797 34.53 27.24 10.87
N ASN A 798 34.23 25.95 10.71
CA ASN A 798 35.21 24.90 10.50
C ASN A 798 35.90 25.03 9.15
N SER A 799 35.16 25.36 8.09
CA SER A 799 35.71 25.54 6.73
C SER A 799 36.70 26.71 6.66
N LYS A 800 36.43 27.82 7.36
CA LYS A 800 37.37 28.95 7.48
C LYS A 800 38.71 28.53 8.11
N PHE A 801 38.66 27.77 9.21
CA PHE A 801 39.88 27.26 9.84
C PHE A 801 40.62 26.29 8.91
N ALA A 802 39.91 25.31 8.33
CA ALA A 802 40.50 24.33 7.42
C ALA A 802 41.19 25.02 6.21
N LEU A 803 40.55 26.02 5.60
CA LEU A 803 41.12 26.81 4.51
C LEU A 803 42.35 27.64 4.93
N SER A 804 42.46 28.04 6.20
CA SER A 804 43.65 28.74 6.68
C SER A 804 44.90 27.85 6.77
N ILE A 805 44.73 26.54 6.91
CA ILE A 805 45.83 25.57 7.07
C ILE A 805 46.06 24.65 5.86
N GLU A 806 45.04 24.41 5.02
CA GLU A 806 45.14 23.65 3.77
C GLU A 806 44.56 24.45 2.57
N PRO A 807 45.03 25.69 2.28
CA PRO A 807 44.40 26.59 1.32
C PRO A 807 44.37 26.07 -0.12
N ASN A 808 45.25 25.13 -0.48
CA ASN A 808 45.39 24.58 -1.83
C ASN A 808 44.51 23.34 -2.10
N ASN A 809 43.73 22.87 -1.12
CA ASN A 809 42.85 21.71 -1.31
C ASN A 809 41.58 22.12 -2.08
N GLU A 810 41.56 21.85 -3.38
CA GLU A 810 40.44 22.19 -4.29
C GLU A 810 39.09 21.60 -3.87
N VAL A 811 39.11 20.41 -3.23
CA VAL A 811 37.88 19.75 -2.74
C VAL A 811 37.34 20.52 -1.53
N LEU A 812 38.23 20.91 -0.60
CA LEU A 812 37.89 21.76 0.54
C LEU A 812 37.41 23.15 0.10
N GLN A 813 38.05 23.78 -0.89
CA GLN A 813 37.59 25.07 -1.46
C GLN A 813 36.16 24.95 -2.01
N SER A 814 35.92 23.92 -2.82
CA SER A 814 34.62 23.66 -3.44
C SER A 814 33.53 23.37 -2.40
N TYR A 815 33.85 22.56 -1.39
CA TYR A 815 32.92 22.24 -0.32
C TYR A 815 32.65 23.43 0.61
N ALA A 816 33.67 24.22 0.97
CA ALA A 816 33.51 25.45 1.73
C ALA A 816 32.63 26.48 1.02
N ALA A 817 32.76 26.62 -0.31
CA ALA A 817 31.90 27.47 -1.11
C ALA A 817 30.44 26.96 -1.13
N HIS A 818 30.23 25.65 -1.21
CA HIS A 818 28.89 25.05 -1.11
C HIS A 818 28.25 25.26 0.27
N VAL A 819 29.01 25.05 1.34
CA VAL A 819 28.62 25.33 2.74
C VAL A 819 28.20 26.79 2.90
N ALA A 820 28.96 27.75 2.37
CA ALA A 820 28.58 29.16 2.40
C ALA A 820 27.24 29.46 1.69
N GLN A 821 26.95 28.78 0.58
CA GLN A 821 25.67 28.90 -0.12
C GLN A 821 24.48 28.31 0.65
N LEU A 822 24.69 27.18 1.37
CA LEU A 822 23.66 26.58 2.23
C LEU A 822 23.35 27.49 3.42
N CYS A 823 24.38 27.96 4.13
CA CYS A 823 24.22 28.88 5.27
C CYS A 823 23.57 30.21 4.85
N GLN A 824 23.90 30.76 3.67
CA GLN A 824 23.24 31.97 3.13
C GLN A 824 21.73 31.77 2.92
N LYS A 825 21.30 30.54 2.60
CA LYS A 825 19.88 30.15 2.46
C LYS A 825 19.24 29.69 3.77
N LYS A 826 19.98 29.69 4.89
CA LYS A 826 19.58 29.11 6.19
C LYS A 826 19.20 27.63 6.11
N LEU A 827 19.88 26.87 5.24
CA LEU A 827 19.74 25.42 5.15
C LEU A 827 20.86 24.73 5.96
N PRO A 828 20.58 23.58 6.62
CA PRO A 828 21.62 22.77 7.25
C PRO A 828 22.70 22.33 6.26
N THR A 829 23.91 22.12 6.78
CA THR A 829 25.05 21.55 6.05
C THR A 829 25.23 20.04 6.30
N ILE A 830 24.38 19.48 7.16
CA ILE A 830 24.38 18.10 7.65
C ILE A 830 23.18 17.36 7.03
N PRO A 831 23.33 16.08 6.59
CA PRO A 831 24.51 15.22 6.74
C PRO A 831 25.67 15.53 5.78
N THR A 832 26.89 15.33 6.29
CA THR A 832 28.09 15.13 5.47
C THR A 832 28.32 13.62 5.24
N THR A 833 29.41 13.23 4.60
CA THR A 833 29.77 11.80 4.38
C THR A 833 31.21 11.51 4.80
N VAL A 834 31.49 10.27 5.22
CA VAL A 834 32.85 9.81 5.56
C VAL A 834 33.86 10.13 4.46
N LYS A 835 33.48 9.98 3.18
CA LYS A 835 34.30 10.35 2.02
C LYS A 835 34.64 11.85 1.96
N MET A 836 33.67 12.72 2.21
CA MET A 836 33.90 14.18 2.20
C MET A 836 34.82 14.58 3.35
N GLU A 837 34.60 14.01 4.54
CA GLU A 837 35.41 14.32 5.71
C GLU A 837 36.85 13.83 5.56
N LYS A 838 37.12 12.63 5.01
CA LYS A 838 38.48 12.18 4.64
C LYS A 838 39.19 13.14 3.66
N ALA A 839 38.44 13.76 2.75
CA ALA A 839 38.99 14.67 1.74
C ALA A 839 39.29 16.07 2.27
N CYS A 840 38.51 16.56 3.25
CA CYS A 840 38.48 17.99 3.59
C CYS A 840 38.72 18.31 5.08
N ASN A 841 38.54 17.37 6.01
CA ASN A 841 38.62 17.64 7.44
C ASN A 841 40.07 17.56 7.95
N PRO A 842 40.66 18.65 8.48
CA PRO A 842 42.07 18.65 8.85
C PRO A 842 42.42 17.66 9.97
N PHE A 843 41.46 17.32 10.84
CA PHE A 843 41.66 16.35 11.93
C PHE A 843 41.72 14.89 11.45
N LEU A 844 41.23 14.62 10.23
CA LEU A 844 41.34 13.34 9.55
C LEU A 844 42.54 13.29 8.58
N ARG A 845 43.28 14.40 8.49
CA ARG A 845 44.38 14.66 7.54
C ARG A 845 45.65 15.09 8.28
N SER A 846 45.82 14.68 9.55
CA SER A 846 46.95 15.07 10.41
C SER A 846 48.33 14.68 9.85
N SER A 847 48.40 13.69 8.96
CA SER A 847 49.62 13.27 8.25
C SER A 847 49.90 14.05 6.96
N ASN A 848 49.03 14.98 6.56
CA ASN A 848 49.20 15.80 5.35
C ASN A 848 50.35 16.81 5.52
N THR A 849 51.25 16.85 4.54
CA THR A 849 52.46 17.69 4.57
C THR A 849 52.20 19.18 4.57
N ASP A 850 51.12 19.65 3.92
CA ASP A 850 50.80 21.08 3.84
C ASP A 850 50.16 21.56 5.15
N ILE A 851 49.27 20.76 5.74
CA ILE A 851 48.72 21.02 7.09
C ILE A 851 49.85 21.07 8.13
N ARG A 852 50.74 20.06 8.13
CA ARG A 852 51.89 20.02 9.06
C ARG A 852 52.82 21.22 8.87
N ARG A 853 53.14 21.59 7.61
CA ARG A 853 53.96 22.78 7.31
C ARG A 853 53.31 24.08 7.77
N SER A 854 52.00 24.24 7.54
CA SER A 854 51.28 25.47 7.90
C SER A 854 51.25 25.73 9.41
N LEU A 855 51.18 24.66 10.21
CA LEU A 855 51.17 24.73 11.68
C LEU A 855 52.54 24.48 12.35
N GLY A 856 53.62 24.32 11.58
CA GLY A 856 54.96 24.06 12.11
C GLY A 856 55.12 22.71 12.83
N ILE A 857 54.27 21.73 12.52
CA ILE A 857 54.30 20.39 13.10
C ILE A 857 55.47 19.60 12.50
N SER A 858 56.29 18.96 13.35
CA SER A 858 57.43 18.15 12.90
C SER A 858 57.00 17.02 11.97
N GLU A 859 57.81 16.70 10.95
CA GLU A 859 57.63 15.50 10.14
C GLU A 859 57.78 14.21 10.97
N THR A 860 58.51 14.26 12.09
CA THR A 860 58.68 13.14 13.02
C THR A 860 57.58 13.00 14.07
N ALA A 861 56.68 13.99 14.19
CA ALA A 861 55.59 13.95 15.16
C ALA A 861 54.58 12.85 14.80
N ASP A 862 54.03 12.14 15.78
CA ASP A 862 52.97 11.18 15.49
C ASP A 862 51.64 11.89 15.16
N ASP A 863 50.66 11.15 14.63
CA ASP A 863 49.38 11.75 14.22
C ASP A 863 48.52 12.22 15.41
N ALA A 864 48.79 11.76 16.63
CA ALA A 864 48.10 12.21 17.84
C ALA A 864 48.70 13.52 18.37
N GLU A 865 50.03 13.66 18.33
CA GLU A 865 50.73 14.93 18.55
C GLU A 865 50.28 15.98 17.52
N ALA A 866 50.26 15.62 16.23
CA ALA A 866 49.79 16.49 15.16
C ALA A 866 48.32 16.91 15.35
N LEU A 867 47.42 15.97 15.71
CA LEU A 867 46.03 16.29 16.03
C LEU A 867 45.92 17.25 17.22
N GLY A 868 46.77 17.11 18.24
CA GLY A 868 46.84 18.02 19.39
C GLY A 868 47.16 19.46 18.98
N VAL A 869 48.17 19.65 18.12
CA VAL A 869 48.54 20.98 17.60
C VAL A 869 47.42 21.56 16.71
N ILE A 870 46.80 20.76 15.84
CA ILE A 870 45.66 21.21 15.01
C ILE A 870 44.48 21.63 15.90
N ARG A 871 44.22 20.91 17.00
CA ARG A 871 43.17 21.22 17.98
C ARG A 871 43.41 22.54 18.68
N GLU A 872 44.61 22.73 19.23
CA GLU A 872 45.01 23.97 19.91
C GLU A 872 44.99 25.17 18.96
N ALA A 873 45.46 25.00 17.72
CA ALA A 873 45.38 26.02 16.68
C ALA A 873 43.93 26.42 16.38
N LYS A 874 43.01 25.45 16.27
CA LYS A 874 41.57 25.73 16.06
C LYS A 874 40.91 26.38 17.25
N ASP A 875 41.30 26.02 18.48
CA ASP A 875 40.72 26.57 19.70
C ASP A 875 41.11 28.04 19.94
N ASN A 876 42.27 28.45 19.41
CA ASN A 876 42.75 29.84 19.42
C ASN A 876 42.42 30.62 18.12
N PHE A 877 41.80 29.99 17.13
CA PHE A 877 41.49 30.60 15.84
C PHE A 877 40.36 31.64 15.95
N LYS A 878 40.58 32.82 15.35
CA LYS A 878 39.56 33.87 15.22
C LYS A 878 39.17 33.99 13.74
N ALA A 879 37.91 33.70 13.46
CA ALA A 879 37.34 33.48 12.14
C ALA A 879 36.72 34.74 11.49
#